data_AF-A0A8J4WZY5-F1
#
_entry.id   AF-A0A8J4WZY5-F1
#
_cell.length_a   1.000
_cell.length_b   1.000
_cell.length_c   1.000
_cell.angle_alpha   90.00
_cell.angle_beta   90.00
_cell.angle_gamma   90.00
#
_symmetry.space_group_name_H-M   'P 1'
#
loop_
_entity.id
_entity.type
_entity.pdbx_description
1 polymer ?
#
loop_
_entity_poly.entity_id
_entity_poly.type
_entity_poly.pdbx_seq_one_letter_code
_entity_poly.pdbx_strand_id
1 'polypeptide(L)'
;SLSPTTLVMEVLKTLCERTECAVECIYQIPVVETLLVPILTLLKGKQAKLHSPESSLTHIADTLARIATTERGLALFLYERKIVSAEGEGISAAHVIVQFTQALLAKELRACEELQNSATVKGAFIFVCRQMYNTCEGLQVLRPYSLHECIAQAWRKASSLSERIPTPVPGALAPSSSQDLQSIVAWEEMLLDNLLNFAATPKGLMLLQQTGATPECVAYMFTRFTKKLQVSTCEKFGYGVMVTQVAATAPGIVALRSSGFLQAIVVELWSSLECGREDVRVFHPKPIPMEPIDRSCLKSFLTLVNLLSSQHAVLELLGHQALPNKTEYSLREMPTSIIDVMDRLVIINSDAKIHSLFNYEQSHTFGLRLLSAVCCNLDSLLLLESQYKLSDVLIQSQKDNVIESSPGQDEFVIDGLSVERNHLLVRMNVIGGPTERSLPPRVLEKGNEPYPWLLFSSYPVPSCYTLEMPKASWTKQDSEVSAFLASSKNGERDENWMDSCRRHLCKALITKSSVLTGSVLADLLDRAVLHLSSSPPHCFFPPAEYKVADHDIKARNLTPVEQLGISLTLRYGSLLKLVREDSEQDLCLLIKHCQEFLSHQRITIQSDLCYLKGDYPGYDWLSSTIFLLMGCDVGRTLTLLLRFSRLLTSAFLWPPRIYRSMHMPEEMAQSGVPPLYSCTAHYVEMLLKSEVPLVFSAFRMSGFTPSQMCMHWLTQCFWNYLDWPEICHYVTTCIIMGVDYQVYMCIAVLKHLQQDILQHTQTQDLQLYLK
;
A
#
# COMPACT_ATOMS: atom_id res chain seq x y z
N SER A 1 46.25 -17.53 15.56
CA SER A 1 46.29 -16.47 16.59
C SER A 1 45.19 -15.46 16.26
N LEU A 2 44.29 -15.16 17.21
CA LEU A 2 43.28 -14.11 17.00
C LEU A 2 44.00 -12.76 16.89
N SER A 3 43.76 -12.01 15.82
CA SER A 3 44.34 -10.68 15.68
C SER A 3 43.76 -9.74 16.76
N PRO A 4 44.55 -8.84 17.38
CA PRO A 4 44.04 -7.88 18.34
C PRO A 4 42.86 -7.06 17.81
N THR A 5 42.91 -6.70 16.52
CA THR A 5 41.82 -6.02 15.82
C THR A 5 40.53 -6.84 15.82
N THR A 6 40.61 -8.14 15.52
CA THR A 6 39.44 -9.04 15.53
C THR A 6 38.81 -9.10 16.92
N LEU A 7 39.63 -9.22 17.97
CA LEU A 7 39.14 -9.25 19.36
C LEU A 7 38.44 -7.94 19.76
N VAL A 8 39.03 -6.79 19.42
CA VAL A 8 38.39 -5.49 19.69
C VAL A 8 37.08 -5.35 18.93
N MET A 9 37.03 -5.77 17.67
CA MET A 9 35.80 -5.73 16.88
C MET A 9 34.72 -6.67 17.42
N GLU A 10 35.08 -7.86 17.92
CA GLU A 10 34.12 -8.76 18.58
C GLU A 10 33.58 -8.18 19.88
N VAL A 11 34.41 -7.51 20.68
CA VAL A 11 33.97 -6.82 21.90
C VAL A 11 33.04 -5.66 21.55
N LEU A 12 33.41 -4.80 20.59
CA LEU A 12 32.56 -3.69 20.13
C LEU A 12 31.22 -4.20 19.59
N LYS A 13 31.24 -5.29 18.82
CA LYS A 13 30.03 -5.95 18.33
C LYS A 13 29.15 -6.44 19.48
N THR A 14 29.74 -7.13 20.46
CA THR A 14 29.02 -7.65 21.63
C THR A 14 28.41 -6.51 22.47
N LEU A 15 29.13 -5.39 22.60
CA LEU A 15 28.64 -4.20 23.30
C LEU A 15 27.47 -3.56 22.55
N CYS A 16 27.56 -3.42 21.22
CA CYS A 16 26.45 -2.90 20.40
C CYS A 16 25.21 -3.80 20.42
N GLU A 17 25.37 -5.12 20.61
CA GLU A 17 24.26 -6.07 20.71
C GLU A 17 23.50 -5.98 22.04
N ARG A 18 24.13 -5.44 23.10
CA ARG A 18 23.52 -5.26 24.42
C ARG A 18 23.05 -3.81 24.60
N THR A 19 21.76 -3.57 24.38
CA THR A 19 21.15 -2.23 24.34
C THR A 19 21.49 -1.34 25.54
N GLU A 20 21.43 -1.87 26.76
CA GLU A 20 21.73 -1.12 27.99
C GLU A 20 23.20 -0.67 28.05
N CYS A 21 24.14 -1.58 27.79
CA CYS A 21 25.57 -1.26 27.77
C CYS A 21 25.94 -0.34 26.60
N ALA A 22 25.33 -0.55 25.43
CA ALA A 22 25.56 0.27 24.25
C ALA A 22 25.16 1.73 24.52
N VAL A 23 24.05 1.94 25.23
CA VAL A 23 23.57 3.26 25.62
C VAL A 23 24.57 4.01 26.51
N GLU A 24 25.14 3.34 27.51
CA GLU A 24 26.07 3.99 28.44
C GLU A 24 27.44 4.23 27.82
N CYS A 25 27.90 3.33 26.94
CA CYS A 25 29.28 3.33 26.46
C CYS A 25 29.44 3.84 25.02
N ILE A 26 28.63 3.35 24.08
CA ILE A 26 28.86 3.50 22.63
C ILE A 26 27.98 4.57 22.00
N TYR A 27 26.71 4.65 22.40
CA TYR A 27 25.74 5.64 21.91
C TYR A 27 25.93 6.97 22.62
N GLN A 28 27.17 7.46 22.56
CA GLN A 28 27.64 8.68 23.19
C GLN A 28 28.23 9.58 22.09
N ILE A 29 27.92 10.86 22.17
CA ILE A 29 28.35 11.86 21.17
C ILE A 29 29.87 11.85 20.96
N PRO A 30 30.73 11.80 22.01
CA PRO A 30 32.18 11.78 21.82
C PRO A 30 32.69 10.57 21.02
N VAL A 31 32.00 9.42 21.12
CA VAL A 31 32.36 8.20 20.38
C VAL A 31 32.07 8.41 18.89
N VAL A 32 30.88 8.93 18.56
CA VAL A 32 30.50 9.24 17.18
C VAL A 32 31.44 10.28 16.58
N GLU A 33 31.73 11.37 17.31
CA GLU A 33 32.69 12.39 16.87
C GLU A 33 34.07 11.80 16.57
N THR A 34 34.57 10.94 17.47
CA THR A 34 35.87 10.27 17.29
C THR A 34 35.90 9.40 16.05
N LEU A 35 34.83 8.64 15.79
CA LEU A 35 34.70 7.81 14.58
C LEU A 35 34.62 8.65 13.29
N LEU A 36 34.10 9.88 13.37
CA LEU A 36 33.95 10.78 12.22
C LEU A 36 35.18 11.64 11.93
N VAL A 37 36.13 11.80 12.86
CA VAL A 37 37.37 12.59 12.64
C VAL A 37 38.13 12.17 11.38
N PRO A 38 38.41 10.88 11.12
CA PRO A 38 39.11 10.46 9.90
C PRO A 38 38.31 10.81 8.63
N ILE A 39 36.98 10.66 8.68
CA ILE A 39 36.06 10.93 7.56
C ILE A 39 36.05 12.42 7.22
N LEU A 40 35.91 13.28 8.23
CA LEU A 40 35.95 14.74 8.09
C LEU A 40 37.31 15.22 7.55
N THR A 41 38.39 14.58 7.97
CA THR A 41 39.75 14.92 7.50
C THR A 41 39.90 14.62 6.02
N LEU A 42 39.40 13.46 5.57
CA LEU A 42 39.41 13.05 4.16
C LEU A 42 38.51 13.94 3.29
N LEU A 43 37.31 14.30 3.78
CA LEU A 43 36.41 15.23 3.10
C LEU A 43 37.05 16.63 2.90
N LYS A 44 37.87 17.08 3.86
CA LYS A 44 38.64 18.33 3.76
C LYS A 44 39.86 18.23 2.82
N GLY A 45 40.04 17.10 2.13
CA GLY A 45 41.16 16.87 1.22
C GLY A 45 42.51 16.65 1.90
N LYS A 46 42.52 16.35 3.21
CA LYS A 46 43.74 16.08 3.98
C LYS A 46 43.94 14.58 4.15
N GLN A 47 45.20 14.14 4.21
CA GLN A 47 45.51 12.74 4.54
C GLN A 47 45.17 12.46 6.01
N ALA A 48 44.34 11.45 6.26
CA ALA A 48 44.06 10.95 7.60
C ALA A 48 45.23 10.08 8.09
N LYS A 49 45.62 10.23 9.37
CA LYS A 49 46.67 9.40 10.00
C LYS A 49 46.12 8.00 10.33
N LEU A 50 45.98 7.14 9.31
CA LEU A 50 45.53 5.76 9.45
C LEU A 50 46.65 4.79 9.04
N HIS A 51 46.92 3.76 9.85
CA HIS A 51 47.93 2.74 9.53
C HIS A 51 47.53 1.89 8.31
N SER A 52 46.27 1.46 8.26
CA SER A 52 45.65 0.73 7.14
C SER A 52 44.34 1.42 6.76
N PRO A 53 44.33 2.35 5.80
CA PRO A 53 43.16 3.20 5.54
C PRO A 53 41.92 2.38 5.14
N GLU A 54 42.07 1.37 4.29
CA GLU A 54 40.96 0.52 3.84
C GLU A 54 40.31 -0.28 4.99
N SER A 55 41.13 -1.01 5.75
CA SER A 55 40.65 -1.83 6.89
C SER A 55 40.10 -0.95 8.02
N SER A 56 40.78 0.14 8.38
CA SER A 56 40.33 1.05 9.43
C SER A 56 38.99 1.69 9.10
N LEU A 57 38.82 2.18 7.87
CA LEU A 57 37.56 2.77 7.41
C LEU A 57 36.43 1.74 7.33
N THR A 58 36.74 0.50 6.94
CA THR A 58 35.75 -0.60 6.93
C THR A 58 35.27 -0.93 8.35
N HIS A 59 36.18 -0.97 9.34
CA HIS A 59 35.80 -1.18 10.74
C HIS A 59 35.03 -0.01 11.36
N ILE A 60 35.39 1.23 11.00
CA ILE A 60 34.62 2.42 11.36
C ILE A 60 33.20 2.31 10.79
N ALA A 61 33.07 1.98 9.50
CA ALA A 61 31.77 1.80 8.86
C ALA A 61 30.94 0.68 9.50
N ASP A 62 31.51 -0.49 9.81
CA ASP A 62 30.79 -1.56 10.51
C ASP A 62 30.28 -1.10 11.88
N THR A 63 31.10 -0.35 12.63
CA THR A 63 30.70 0.20 13.94
C THR A 63 29.57 1.22 13.79
N LEU A 64 29.69 2.16 12.84
CA LEU A 64 28.66 3.16 12.56
C LEU A 64 27.35 2.52 12.10
N ALA A 65 27.41 1.48 11.26
CA ALA A 65 26.24 0.74 10.82
C ALA A 65 25.52 0.08 12.01
N ARG A 66 26.26 -0.54 12.94
CA ARG A 66 25.69 -1.14 14.17
C ARG A 66 25.08 -0.11 15.13
N ILE A 67 25.58 1.12 15.13
CA ILE A 67 24.97 2.21 15.91
C ILE A 67 23.64 2.61 15.25
N ALA A 68 23.66 2.82 13.93
CA ALA A 68 22.51 3.26 13.14
C ALA A 68 21.35 2.25 13.08
N THR A 69 21.58 0.96 13.35
CA THR A 69 20.50 -0.05 13.40
C THR A 69 19.57 0.11 14.59
N THR A 70 20.03 0.74 15.66
CA THR A 70 19.23 0.95 16.88
C THR A 70 18.52 2.29 16.84
N GLU A 71 17.33 2.36 17.44
CA GLU A 71 16.53 3.58 17.45
C GLU A 71 17.27 4.76 18.10
N ARG A 72 17.90 4.52 19.27
CA ARG A 72 18.66 5.56 19.98
C ARG A 72 19.95 5.95 19.24
N GLY A 73 20.66 4.99 18.65
CA GLY A 73 21.85 5.29 17.85
C GLY A 73 21.52 6.04 16.56
N LEU A 74 20.42 5.69 15.90
CA LEU A 74 19.90 6.40 14.73
C LEU A 74 19.51 7.85 15.10
N ALA A 75 18.82 8.05 16.22
CA ALA A 75 18.45 9.39 16.69
C ALA A 75 19.69 10.30 16.89
N LEU A 76 20.80 9.75 17.40
CA LEU A 76 22.07 10.49 17.49
C LEU A 76 22.59 10.91 16.11
N PHE A 77 22.39 10.10 15.07
CA PHE A 77 22.86 10.43 13.73
C PHE A 77 21.99 11.49 13.06
N LEU A 78 20.68 11.47 13.31
CA LEU A 78 19.72 12.33 12.63
C LEU A 78 19.57 13.72 13.28
N TYR A 79 19.52 13.79 14.61
CA TYR A 79 19.10 15.03 15.31
C TYR A 79 20.24 15.82 15.96
N GLU A 80 21.35 15.19 16.36
CA GLU A 80 22.46 15.90 17.02
C GLU A 80 23.28 16.71 16.01
N ARG A 81 23.32 18.04 16.18
CA ARG A 81 24.03 18.99 15.28
C ARG A 81 25.29 19.60 15.89
N LYS A 82 26.09 18.79 16.58
CA LYS A 82 27.29 19.27 17.30
C LYS A 82 28.58 19.23 16.47
N ILE A 83 28.51 18.68 15.25
CA ILE A 83 29.67 18.59 14.36
C ILE A 83 29.74 19.87 13.52
N VAL A 84 30.91 20.51 13.46
CA VAL A 84 31.09 21.74 12.68
C VAL A 84 31.43 21.41 11.23
N SER A 85 30.62 21.90 10.28
CA SER A 85 30.85 21.76 8.84
C SER A 85 32.06 22.57 8.37
N ALA A 86 32.45 22.42 7.10
CA ALA A 86 33.48 23.27 6.50
C ALA A 86 33.08 24.76 6.44
N GLU A 87 31.77 25.05 6.51
CA GLU A 87 31.17 26.38 6.42
C GLU A 87 30.83 26.97 7.80
N GLY A 88 31.08 26.24 8.90
CA GLY A 88 30.86 26.70 10.27
C GLY A 88 29.48 26.42 10.85
N GLU A 89 28.58 25.79 10.08
CA GLU A 89 27.25 25.37 10.55
C GLU A 89 27.30 24.00 11.26
N GLY A 90 26.43 23.83 12.27
CA GLY A 90 26.26 22.56 12.96
C GLY A 90 25.57 21.52 12.07
N ILE A 91 26.31 20.49 11.65
CA ILE A 91 25.82 19.36 10.87
C ILE A 91 25.68 18.11 11.73
N SER A 92 24.78 17.22 11.34
CA SER A 92 24.62 15.92 11.99
C SER A 92 25.57 14.87 11.42
N ALA A 93 25.78 13.79 12.16
CA ALA A 93 26.61 12.67 11.71
C ALA A 93 26.09 12.06 10.40
N ALA A 94 24.77 11.98 10.22
CA ALA A 94 24.16 11.48 8.99
C ALA A 94 24.61 12.28 7.76
N HIS A 95 24.63 13.61 7.85
CA HIS A 95 25.07 14.51 6.78
C HIS A 95 26.56 14.29 6.42
N VAL A 96 27.43 14.12 7.41
CA VAL A 96 28.86 13.83 7.18
C VAL A 96 29.05 12.50 6.46
N ILE A 97 28.36 11.45 6.93
CA ILE A 97 28.48 10.10 6.40
C ILE A 97 28.01 10.06 4.95
N VAL A 98 26.85 10.65 4.62
CA VAL A 98 26.32 10.61 3.25
C VAL A 98 27.17 11.42 2.28
N GLN A 99 27.68 12.60 2.68
CA GLN A 99 28.61 13.39 1.87
C GLN A 99 29.88 12.60 1.55
N PHE A 100 30.43 11.89 2.54
CA PHE A 100 31.58 11.02 2.32
C PHE A 100 31.27 9.86 1.37
N THR A 101 30.11 9.22 1.53
CA THR A 101 29.66 8.15 0.64
C THR A 101 29.49 8.63 -0.80
N GLN A 102 28.94 9.82 -1.01
CA GLN A 102 28.83 10.42 -2.35
C GLN A 102 30.20 10.72 -2.95
N ALA A 103 31.11 11.32 -2.18
CA ALA A 103 32.47 11.60 -2.64
C ALA A 103 33.23 10.31 -3.01
N LEU A 104 33.00 9.22 -2.27
CA LEU A 104 33.53 7.88 -2.58
C LEU A 104 32.97 7.32 -3.90
N LEU A 105 31.67 7.46 -4.14
CA LEU A 105 31.00 7.00 -5.36
C LEU A 105 31.40 7.83 -6.60
N ALA A 106 31.51 9.15 -6.43
CA ALA A 106 31.89 10.10 -7.48
C ALA A 106 33.39 10.11 -7.81
N LYS A 107 34.22 9.41 -7.01
CA LYS A 107 35.69 9.43 -7.08
C LYS A 107 36.30 10.82 -6.86
N GLU A 108 35.72 11.62 -5.96
CA GLU A 108 36.13 13.01 -5.71
C GLU A 108 37.12 13.16 -4.55
N LEU A 109 37.47 12.06 -3.88
CA LEU A 109 38.42 12.04 -2.75
C LEU A 109 39.88 12.16 -3.22
N ARG A 110 40.34 13.40 -3.48
CA ARG A 110 41.69 13.71 -3.98
C ARG A 110 42.86 13.22 -3.10
N ALA A 111 42.60 12.93 -1.82
CA ALA A 111 43.65 12.63 -0.84
C ALA A 111 44.14 11.16 -0.83
N CYS A 112 43.40 10.21 -1.43
CA CYS A 112 43.75 8.77 -1.47
C CYS A 112 43.13 8.06 -2.69
N GLU A 113 43.90 7.85 -3.77
CA GLU A 113 43.44 7.11 -4.97
C GLU A 113 43.13 5.63 -4.70
N GLU A 114 43.85 4.99 -3.77
CA GLU A 114 43.66 3.58 -3.39
C GLU A 114 42.23 3.31 -2.86
N LEU A 115 41.70 4.23 -2.06
CA LEU A 115 40.34 4.13 -1.50
C LEU A 115 39.25 4.34 -2.56
N GLN A 116 39.53 5.10 -3.62
CA GLN A 116 38.56 5.36 -4.69
C GLN A 116 38.26 4.12 -5.54
N ASN A 117 39.13 3.11 -5.52
CA ASN A 117 38.96 1.87 -6.27
C ASN A 117 38.53 0.70 -5.38
N SER A 118 38.55 0.82 -4.05
CA SER A 118 38.06 -0.22 -3.13
C SER A 118 36.54 -0.31 -3.14
N ALA A 119 36.01 -1.42 -3.67
CA ALA A 119 34.61 -1.79 -3.57
C ALA A 119 34.19 -2.04 -2.10
N THR A 120 35.11 -2.54 -1.27
CA THR A 120 34.89 -2.86 0.14
C THR A 120 34.52 -1.62 0.95
N VAL A 121 35.30 -0.54 0.86
CA VAL A 121 35.05 0.69 1.61
C VAL A 121 33.77 1.38 1.12
N LYS A 122 33.56 1.44 -0.20
CA LYS A 122 32.32 1.98 -0.76
C LYS A 122 31.11 1.21 -0.26
N GLY A 123 31.14 -0.11 -0.36
CA GLY A 123 30.05 -0.97 0.11
C GLY A 123 29.78 -0.80 1.60
N ALA A 124 30.83 -0.71 2.43
CA ALA A 124 30.68 -0.51 3.86
C ALA A 124 30.00 0.82 4.20
N PHE A 125 30.37 1.93 3.56
CA PHE A 125 29.74 3.24 3.80
C PHE A 125 28.35 3.38 3.19
N ILE A 126 28.09 2.77 2.04
CA ILE A 126 26.72 2.64 1.50
C ILE A 126 25.86 1.86 2.50
N PHE A 127 26.39 0.80 3.11
CA PHE A 127 25.68 0.02 4.12
C PHE A 127 25.36 0.84 5.38
N VAL A 128 26.24 1.76 5.82
CA VAL A 128 25.90 2.71 6.90
C VAL A 128 24.72 3.59 6.48
N CYS A 129 24.76 4.15 5.27
CA CYS A 129 23.65 4.94 4.73
C CYS A 129 22.35 4.13 4.66
N ARG A 130 22.42 2.85 4.29
CA ARG A 130 21.27 1.92 4.26
C ARG A 130 20.58 1.81 5.60
N GLN A 131 21.33 1.68 6.70
CA GLN A 131 20.72 1.60 8.03
C GLN A 131 19.88 2.86 8.35
N MET A 132 20.25 4.01 7.79
CA MET A 132 19.51 5.25 7.96
C MET A 132 18.31 5.34 6.99
N TYR A 133 18.52 5.18 5.67
CA TYR A 133 17.44 5.35 4.68
C TYR A 133 16.41 4.22 4.67
N ASN A 134 16.69 3.08 5.32
CA ASN A 134 15.69 2.03 5.57
C ASN A 134 14.56 2.48 6.51
N THR A 135 14.69 3.64 7.15
CA THR A 135 13.66 4.23 8.00
C THR A 135 13.04 5.46 7.35
N CYS A 136 11.76 5.71 7.64
CA CYS A 136 11.04 6.85 7.08
C CYS A 136 11.67 8.21 7.45
N GLU A 137 12.14 8.35 8.70
CA GLU A 137 12.81 9.54 9.21
C GLU A 137 14.20 9.72 8.59
N GLY A 138 15.01 8.66 8.58
CA GLY A 138 16.36 8.71 8.02
C GLY A 138 16.34 9.01 6.52
N LEU A 139 15.36 8.47 5.76
CA LEU A 139 15.19 8.82 4.36
C LEU A 139 14.85 10.30 4.16
N GLN A 140 14.04 10.91 5.05
CA GLN A 140 13.73 12.34 4.96
C GLN A 140 14.98 13.21 5.13
N VAL A 141 15.84 12.86 6.09
CA VAL A 141 17.11 13.57 6.33
C VAL A 141 18.09 13.41 5.16
N LEU A 142 18.15 12.21 4.57
CA LEU A 142 19.08 11.89 3.49
C LEU A 142 18.58 12.26 2.08
N ARG A 143 17.29 12.58 1.93
CA ARG A 143 16.66 12.90 0.64
C ARG A 143 17.41 13.95 -0.19
N PRO A 144 17.91 15.08 0.39
CA PRO A 144 18.58 16.12 -0.41
C PRO A 144 19.84 15.66 -1.14
N TYR A 145 20.42 14.52 -0.75
CA TYR A 145 21.63 13.97 -1.34
C TYR A 145 21.37 13.03 -2.52
N SER A 146 20.11 12.73 -2.87
CA SER A 146 19.77 11.84 -4.00
C SER A 146 20.60 10.55 -4.07
N LEU A 147 20.85 9.91 -2.91
CA LEU A 147 21.76 8.75 -2.84
C LEU A 147 21.33 7.60 -3.75
N HIS A 148 20.02 7.40 -3.95
CA HIS A 148 19.45 6.44 -4.89
C HIS A 148 19.96 6.65 -6.33
N GLU A 149 20.07 7.89 -6.81
CA GLU A 149 20.63 8.21 -8.12
C GLU A 149 22.13 7.92 -8.17
N CYS A 150 22.89 8.30 -7.12
CA CYS A 150 24.32 8.04 -7.06
C CYS A 150 24.63 6.53 -7.12
N ILE A 151 23.89 5.72 -6.35
CA ILE A 151 24.04 4.26 -6.34
C ILE A 151 23.61 3.68 -7.69
N ALA A 152 22.49 4.15 -8.27
CA ALA A 152 22.04 3.69 -9.58
C ALA A 152 23.03 4.02 -10.70
N GLN A 153 23.66 5.20 -10.68
CA GLN A 153 24.72 5.54 -11.62
C GLN A 153 25.95 4.63 -11.46
N ALA A 154 26.34 4.32 -10.21
CA ALA A 154 27.42 3.36 -9.94
C ALA A 154 27.07 1.95 -10.43
N TRP A 155 25.81 1.54 -10.26
CA TRP A 155 25.30 0.25 -10.74
C TRP A 155 25.32 0.15 -12.26
N ARG A 156 24.81 1.15 -12.98
CA ARG A 156 24.87 1.16 -14.46
C ARG A 156 26.30 1.06 -14.97
N LYS A 157 27.26 1.72 -14.30
CA LYS A 157 28.69 1.59 -14.63
C LYS A 157 29.18 0.15 -14.39
N ALA A 158 28.85 -0.46 -13.25
CA ALA A 158 29.24 -1.83 -12.93
C ALA A 158 28.63 -2.86 -13.90
N SER A 159 27.34 -2.74 -14.19
CA SER A 159 26.60 -3.61 -15.12
C SER A 159 27.19 -3.53 -16.54
N SER A 160 27.50 -2.32 -17.03
CA SER A 160 28.16 -2.16 -18.35
C SER A 160 29.55 -2.81 -18.45
N LEU A 161 30.25 -3.00 -17.33
CA LEU A 161 31.53 -3.71 -17.28
C LEU A 161 31.32 -5.22 -17.22
N SER A 162 30.26 -5.68 -16.56
CA SER A 162 29.83 -7.08 -16.51
C SER A 162 29.43 -7.60 -17.90
N GLU A 163 28.63 -6.83 -18.66
CA GLU A 163 28.14 -7.22 -19.99
C GLU A 163 29.22 -7.26 -21.09
N ARG A 164 30.30 -6.49 -20.96
CA ARG A 164 31.39 -6.41 -21.95
C ARG A 164 32.33 -7.62 -21.97
N ILE A 165 32.11 -8.59 -21.08
CA ILE A 165 32.97 -9.76 -20.92
C ILE A 165 32.34 -10.92 -21.72
N PRO A 166 32.95 -11.39 -22.83
CA PRO A 166 32.35 -12.40 -23.69
C PRO A 166 32.16 -13.73 -22.95
N THR A 167 31.07 -14.46 -23.25
CA THR A 167 30.94 -15.88 -22.91
C THR A 167 32.17 -16.65 -23.39
N PRO A 168 32.85 -17.42 -22.52
CA PRO A 168 34.07 -18.12 -22.91
C PRO A 168 33.75 -19.16 -23.99
N VAL A 169 34.44 -19.03 -25.13
CA VAL A 169 34.38 -20.03 -26.21
C VAL A 169 35.11 -21.29 -25.73
N PRO A 170 34.53 -22.50 -25.84
CA PRO A 170 35.21 -23.72 -25.45
C PRO A 170 36.54 -23.87 -26.21
N GLY A 171 37.67 -23.86 -25.48
CA GLY A 171 39.02 -24.04 -26.04
C GLY A 171 39.87 -22.78 -26.18
N ALA A 172 39.37 -21.59 -25.84
CA ALA A 172 40.19 -20.37 -25.76
C ALA A 172 40.84 -20.23 -24.36
N LEU A 173 42.10 -19.79 -24.31
CA LEU A 173 42.77 -19.41 -23.06
C LEU A 173 41.94 -18.31 -22.37
N ALA A 174 41.52 -18.55 -21.13
CA ALA A 174 40.68 -17.65 -20.36
C ALA A 174 41.27 -16.23 -20.32
N PRO A 175 40.58 -15.19 -20.84
CA PRO A 175 41.04 -13.82 -20.68
C PRO A 175 40.59 -13.28 -19.32
N SER A 176 41.50 -12.63 -18.59
CA SER A 176 41.34 -12.04 -17.25
C SER A 176 40.96 -13.03 -16.13
N SER A 177 41.50 -12.81 -14.92
CA SER A 177 41.39 -13.77 -13.83
C SER A 177 39.92 -14.01 -13.43
N SER A 178 39.54 -15.26 -13.17
CA SER A 178 38.19 -15.59 -12.70
C SER A 178 37.77 -14.85 -11.42
N GLN A 179 38.75 -14.34 -10.67
CA GLN A 179 38.56 -13.54 -9.44
C GLN A 179 38.08 -12.12 -9.75
N ASP A 180 38.56 -11.47 -10.81
CA ASP A 180 38.14 -10.12 -11.18
C ASP A 180 36.66 -10.10 -11.59
N LEU A 181 36.23 -11.10 -12.36
CA LEU A 181 34.83 -11.27 -12.77
C LEU A 181 33.91 -11.49 -11.56
N GLN A 182 34.32 -12.36 -10.63
CA GLN A 182 33.57 -12.58 -9.39
C GLN A 182 33.47 -11.31 -8.53
N SER A 183 34.52 -10.49 -8.51
CA SER A 183 34.53 -9.23 -7.77
C SER A 183 33.58 -8.18 -8.37
N ILE A 184 33.47 -8.11 -9.70
CA ILE A 184 32.56 -7.18 -10.41
C ILE A 184 31.11 -7.59 -10.18
N VAL A 185 30.79 -8.88 -10.32
CA VAL A 185 29.44 -9.41 -10.07
C VAL A 185 29.04 -9.21 -8.61
N ALA A 186 29.93 -9.47 -7.65
CA ALA A 186 29.66 -9.22 -6.24
C ALA A 186 29.42 -7.73 -5.92
N TRP A 187 30.14 -6.83 -6.59
CA TRP A 187 29.93 -5.39 -6.48
C TRP A 187 28.57 -4.97 -7.07
N GLU A 188 28.20 -5.51 -8.23
CA GLU A 188 26.90 -5.29 -8.86
C GLU A 188 25.74 -5.75 -7.96
N GLU A 189 25.81 -6.98 -7.44
CA GLU A 189 24.82 -7.53 -6.51
C GLU A 189 24.71 -6.71 -5.23
N MET A 190 25.82 -6.19 -4.70
CA MET A 190 25.83 -5.34 -3.51
C MET A 190 25.14 -3.99 -3.79
N LEU A 191 25.35 -3.39 -4.96
CA LEU A 191 24.66 -2.17 -5.36
C LEU A 191 23.15 -2.39 -5.53
N LEU A 192 22.75 -3.50 -6.16
CA LEU A 192 21.34 -3.89 -6.29
C LEU A 192 20.68 -4.12 -4.93
N ASP A 193 21.35 -4.79 -3.99
CA ASP A 193 20.81 -4.98 -2.63
C ASP A 193 20.59 -3.64 -1.92
N ASN A 194 21.52 -2.69 -2.06
CA ASN A 194 21.34 -1.36 -1.45
C ASN A 194 20.25 -0.54 -2.13
N LEU A 195 20.11 -0.60 -3.46
CA LEU A 195 18.99 0.02 -4.17
C LEU A 195 17.64 -0.58 -3.74
N LEU A 196 17.55 -1.90 -3.70
CA LEU A 196 16.36 -2.63 -3.27
C LEU A 196 15.89 -2.20 -1.88
N ASN A 197 16.82 -1.86 -0.99
CA ASN A 197 16.50 -1.45 0.38
C ASN A 197 15.79 -0.08 0.48
N PHE A 198 15.81 0.76 -0.57
CA PHE A 198 14.91 1.91 -0.62
C PHE A 198 13.42 1.50 -0.60
N ALA A 199 13.08 0.30 -1.09
CA ALA A 199 11.72 -0.25 -1.02
C ALA A 199 11.25 -0.57 0.41
N ALA A 200 12.10 -0.39 1.43
CA ALA A 200 11.70 -0.51 2.83
C ALA A 200 10.68 0.55 3.27
N THR A 201 10.58 1.68 2.54
CA THR A 201 9.63 2.77 2.83
C THR A 201 8.82 3.13 1.58
N PRO A 202 7.58 3.65 1.72
CA PRO A 202 6.76 4.04 0.58
C PRO A 202 7.41 5.12 -0.30
N LYS A 203 8.04 6.14 0.31
CA LYS A 203 8.75 7.18 -0.45
C LYS A 203 10.00 6.62 -1.11
N GLY A 204 10.73 5.75 -0.43
CA GLY A 204 11.94 5.14 -0.98
C GLY A 204 11.64 4.26 -2.18
N LEU A 205 10.53 3.52 -2.18
CA LEU A 205 10.10 2.75 -3.36
C LEU A 205 9.84 3.65 -4.58
N MET A 206 9.24 4.82 -4.39
CA MET A 206 9.08 5.81 -5.47
C MET A 206 10.44 6.29 -6.00
N LEU A 207 11.41 6.57 -5.10
CA LEU A 207 12.76 6.98 -5.50
C LEU A 207 13.50 5.86 -6.25
N LEU A 208 13.36 4.59 -5.81
CA LEU A 208 13.89 3.43 -6.53
C LEU A 208 13.29 3.32 -7.93
N GLN A 209 11.97 3.55 -8.06
CA GLN A 209 11.31 3.52 -9.35
C GLN A 209 11.84 4.60 -10.31
N GLN A 210 12.15 5.79 -9.81
CA GLN A 210 12.74 6.87 -10.60
C GLN A 210 14.14 6.52 -11.14
N THR A 211 14.87 5.59 -10.50
CA THR A 211 16.15 5.14 -11.04
C THR A 211 16.00 4.16 -12.21
N GLY A 212 14.82 3.56 -12.41
CA GLY A 212 14.58 2.53 -13.41
C GLY A 212 15.21 1.17 -13.08
N ALA A 213 15.83 1.00 -11.90
CA ALA A 213 16.48 -0.26 -11.49
C ALA A 213 15.53 -1.26 -10.78
N THR A 214 14.23 -0.95 -10.69
CA THR A 214 13.23 -1.79 -10.02
C THR A 214 13.20 -3.23 -10.57
N PRO A 215 13.17 -3.47 -11.89
CA PRO A 215 13.13 -4.83 -12.43
C PRO A 215 14.33 -5.69 -11.99
N GLU A 216 15.54 -5.12 -12.04
CA GLU A 216 16.77 -5.80 -11.68
C GLU A 216 16.89 -6.02 -10.17
N CYS A 217 16.44 -5.06 -9.36
CA CYS A 217 16.36 -5.21 -7.90
C CYS A 217 15.38 -6.32 -7.50
N VAL A 218 14.24 -6.43 -8.18
CA VAL A 218 13.26 -7.49 -7.91
C VAL A 218 13.75 -8.86 -8.39
N ALA A 219 14.41 -8.94 -9.55
CA ALA A 219 15.04 -10.18 -10.02
C ALA A 219 16.14 -10.66 -9.07
N TYR A 220 16.95 -9.73 -8.54
CA TYR A 220 17.92 -10.00 -7.48
C TYR A 220 17.24 -10.55 -6.21
N MET A 221 16.18 -9.88 -5.74
CA MET A 221 15.39 -10.33 -4.59
C MET A 221 14.84 -11.75 -4.79
N PHE A 222 14.30 -12.06 -5.98
CA PHE A 222 13.79 -13.39 -6.30
C PHE A 222 14.89 -14.46 -6.32
N THR A 223 16.07 -14.14 -6.85
CA THR A 223 17.24 -15.03 -6.83
C THR A 223 17.67 -15.37 -5.39
N ARG A 224 17.60 -14.41 -4.47
CA ARG A 224 17.88 -14.68 -3.04
C ARG A 224 16.77 -15.46 -2.36
N PHE A 225 15.52 -15.19 -2.70
CA PHE A 225 14.35 -15.91 -2.20
C PHE A 225 14.43 -17.40 -2.55
N THR A 226 14.70 -17.74 -3.80
CA THR A 226 14.85 -19.13 -4.26
C THR A 226 16.01 -19.86 -3.56
N LYS A 227 17.11 -19.15 -3.29
CA LYS A 227 18.27 -19.66 -2.54
C LYS A 227 18.09 -19.64 -1.01
N LYS A 228 16.95 -19.16 -0.48
CA LYS A 228 16.66 -19.02 0.97
C LYS A 228 17.75 -18.26 1.75
N LEU A 229 18.37 -17.25 1.14
CA LEU A 229 19.44 -16.48 1.75
C LEU A 229 18.91 -15.45 2.76
N GLN A 230 19.66 -15.18 3.83
CA GLN A 230 19.37 -14.09 4.77
C GLN A 230 19.48 -12.71 4.09
N VAL A 231 18.70 -11.73 4.54
CA VAL A 231 18.60 -10.38 3.95
C VAL A 231 19.85 -9.54 4.23
N SER A 232 20.37 -9.57 5.46
CA SER A 232 21.64 -8.95 5.81
C SER A 232 22.19 -9.52 7.12
N THR A 233 23.40 -9.11 7.49
CA THR A 233 24.03 -9.45 8.79
C THR A 233 23.32 -8.81 9.98
N CYS A 234 22.52 -7.76 9.76
CA CYS A 234 21.84 -6.98 10.80
C CYS A 234 20.31 -7.18 10.80
N GLU A 235 19.72 -7.70 9.72
CA GLU A 235 18.28 -7.94 9.59
C GLU A 235 17.96 -9.44 9.66
N LYS A 236 17.21 -9.83 10.70
CA LYS A 236 16.81 -11.24 10.93
C LYS A 236 15.58 -11.68 10.13
N PHE A 237 14.78 -10.74 9.60
CA PHE A 237 13.51 -11.04 8.92
C PHE A 237 13.66 -10.99 7.39
N GLY A 238 13.01 -11.91 6.68
CA GLY A 238 13.07 -12.04 5.22
C GLY A 238 12.41 -10.87 4.45
N TYR A 239 12.54 -10.88 3.12
CA TYR A 239 12.00 -9.86 2.20
C TYR A 239 10.45 -9.71 2.19
N GLY A 240 9.70 -10.36 3.08
CA GLY A 240 8.23 -10.38 3.06
C GLY A 240 7.59 -8.99 3.01
N VAL A 241 7.90 -8.13 3.97
CA VAL A 241 7.42 -6.74 4.02
C VAL A 241 7.80 -5.97 2.74
N MET A 242 9.01 -6.18 2.23
CA MET A 242 9.49 -5.51 1.02
C MET A 242 8.75 -5.96 -0.23
N VAL A 243 8.49 -7.26 -0.38
CA VAL A 243 7.63 -7.80 -1.45
C VAL A 243 6.24 -7.16 -1.40
N THR A 244 5.67 -6.98 -0.20
CA THR A 244 4.37 -6.31 -0.05
C THR A 244 4.40 -4.83 -0.44
N GLN A 245 5.45 -4.08 -0.06
CA GLN A 245 5.60 -2.69 -0.52
C GLN A 245 5.73 -2.63 -2.05
N VAL A 246 6.57 -3.48 -2.65
CA VAL A 246 6.75 -3.54 -4.11
C VAL A 246 5.43 -3.84 -4.82
N ALA A 247 4.70 -4.85 -4.35
CA ALA A 247 3.40 -5.25 -4.88
C ALA A 247 2.30 -4.19 -4.71
N ALA A 248 2.46 -3.22 -3.79
CA ALA A 248 1.48 -2.16 -3.61
C ALA A 248 1.40 -1.19 -4.81
N THR A 249 2.41 -1.19 -5.69
CA THR A 249 2.54 -0.25 -6.82
C THR A 249 2.46 -0.97 -8.17
N ALA A 250 1.96 -0.27 -9.20
CA ALA A 250 1.87 -0.79 -10.58
C ALA A 250 3.23 -1.23 -11.18
N PRO A 251 4.31 -0.42 -11.13
CA PRO A 251 5.59 -0.88 -11.66
C PRO A 251 6.18 -2.05 -10.86
N GLY A 252 6.01 -2.06 -9.55
CA GLY A 252 6.55 -3.10 -8.68
C GLY A 252 5.90 -4.47 -8.90
N ILE A 253 4.57 -4.53 -9.06
CA ILE A 253 3.89 -5.79 -9.35
C ILE A 253 4.24 -6.32 -10.76
N VAL A 254 4.45 -5.42 -11.73
CA VAL A 254 4.91 -5.80 -13.08
C VAL A 254 6.31 -6.41 -13.02
N ALA A 255 7.21 -5.85 -12.20
CA ALA A 255 8.54 -6.41 -11.95
C ALA A 255 8.49 -7.78 -11.24
N LEU A 256 7.55 -7.97 -10.29
CA LEU A 256 7.32 -9.27 -9.65
C LEU A 256 6.79 -10.32 -10.64
N ARG A 257 5.95 -9.90 -11.60
CA ARG A 257 5.49 -10.78 -12.68
C ARG A 257 6.65 -11.17 -13.61
N SER A 258 7.42 -10.19 -14.10
CA SER A 258 8.48 -10.43 -15.10
C SER A 258 9.66 -11.22 -14.55
N SER A 259 9.93 -11.13 -13.24
CA SER A 259 10.99 -11.92 -12.58
C SER A 259 10.63 -13.41 -12.39
N GLY A 260 9.38 -13.82 -12.61
CA GLY A 260 8.92 -15.19 -12.33
C GLY A 260 8.54 -15.45 -10.87
N PHE A 261 8.57 -14.41 -10.01
CA PHE A 261 8.22 -14.52 -8.60
C PHE A 261 6.77 -14.99 -8.41
N LEU A 262 5.83 -14.42 -9.17
CA LEU A 262 4.41 -14.82 -9.11
C LEU A 262 4.21 -16.26 -9.56
N GLN A 263 4.87 -16.67 -10.64
CA GLN A 263 4.80 -18.04 -11.14
C GLN A 263 5.28 -19.05 -10.08
N ALA A 264 6.38 -18.75 -9.38
CA ALA A 264 6.89 -19.60 -8.32
C ALA A 264 5.88 -19.77 -7.17
N ILE A 265 5.20 -18.69 -6.76
CA ILE A 265 4.17 -18.75 -5.71
C ILE A 265 2.96 -19.57 -6.17
N VAL A 266 2.51 -19.38 -7.41
CA VAL A 266 1.35 -20.12 -7.95
C VAL A 266 1.67 -21.62 -8.02
N VAL A 267 2.87 -21.99 -8.43
CA VAL A 267 3.31 -23.40 -8.47
C VAL A 267 3.45 -23.99 -7.06
N GLU A 268 4.00 -23.23 -6.09
CA GLU A 268 4.08 -23.65 -4.69
C GLU A 268 2.68 -23.82 -4.06
N LEU A 269 1.75 -22.92 -4.37
CA LEU A 269 0.36 -23.04 -3.96
C LEU A 269 -0.26 -24.31 -4.54
N TRP A 270 -0.22 -24.47 -5.87
CA TRP A 270 -0.87 -25.58 -6.54
C TRP A 270 -0.34 -26.94 -6.05
N SER A 271 0.98 -27.05 -5.88
CA SER A 271 1.57 -28.28 -5.32
C SER A 271 1.10 -28.56 -3.89
N SER A 272 0.93 -27.53 -3.06
CA SER A 272 0.46 -27.69 -1.67
C SER A 272 -1.04 -28.02 -1.60
N LEU A 273 -1.85 -27.48 -2.52
CA LEU A 273 -3.31 -27.61 -2.53
C LEU A 273 -3.81 -28.87 -3.26
N GLU A 274 -3.21 -29.21 -4.39
CA GLU A 274 -3.69 -30.27 -5.30
C GLU A 274 -2.77 -31.49 -5.38
N CYS A 275 -1.45 -31.34 -5.18
CA CYS A 275 -0.50 -32.45 -5.39
C CYS A 275 -0.05 -33.16 -4.11
N GLY A 276 -0.28 -32.57 -2.93
CA GLY A 276 0.23 -33.08 -1.65
C GLY A 276 1.76 -33.00 -1.52
N ARG A 277 2.29 -32.96 -0.29
CA ARG A 277 3.74 -32.73 -0.06
C ARG A 277 4.63 -33.98 -0.06
N GLU A 278 4.12 -35.22 -0.05
CA GLU A 278 4.99 -36.41 -0.07
C GLU A 278 4.30 -37.65 -0.68
N ASP A 279 5.08 -38.45 -1.44
CA ASP A 279 4.84 -39.85 -1.83
C ASP A 279 4.79 -40.82 -0.62
N VAL A 280 4.29 -40.39 0.54
CA VAL A 280 4.00 -41.30 1.65
C VAL A 280 2.63 -41.89 1.38
N ARG A 281 2.58 -43.20 1.12
CA ARG A 281 1.33 -43.97 1.05
C ARG A 281 0.45 -43.59 2.24
N VAL A 282 -0.58 -42.79 1.98
CA VAL A 282 -1.54 -42.31 2.97
C VAL A 282 -2.42 -43.52 3.34
N PHE A 283 -2.04 -44.26 4.37
CA PHE A 283 -2.79 -45.43 4.84
C PHE A 283 -4.09 -45.06 5.58
N HIS A 284 -4.28 -43.77 5.92
CA HIS A 284 -5.50 -43.24 6.52
C HIS A 284 -5.77 -41.85 5.94
N PRO A 285 -6.98 -41.54 5.45
CA PRO A 285 -7.34 -40.17 5.09
C PRO A 285 -7.09 -39.27 6.30
N LYS A 286 -6.33 -38.18 6.11
CA LYS A 286 -6.17 -37.18 7.16
C LYS A 286 -7.58 -36.66 7.51
N PRO A 287 -7.93 -36.53 8.80
CA PRO A 287 -9.17 -35.88 9.17
C PRO A 287 -9.17 -34.49 8.52
N ILE A 288 -10.22 -34.20 7.75
CA ILE A 288 -10.43 -32.92 7.10
C ILE A 288 -10.30 -31.85 8.19
N PRO A 289 -9.34 -30.91 8.10
CA PRO A 289 -9.19 -29.89 9.10
C PRO A 289 -10.51 -29.13 9.23
N MET A 290 -11.01 -28.95 10.46
CA MET A 290 -12.12 -28.02 10.73
C MET A 290 -11.71 -26.54 10.48
N GLU A 291 -10.44 -26.29 10.13
CA GLU A 291 -9.95 -25.03 9.57
C GLU A 291 -10.02 -25.07 8.03
N PRO A 292 -10.91 -24.30 7.39
CA PRO A 292 -11.14 -24.30 5.93
C PRO A 292 -9.96 -23.90 5.03
N ILE A 293 -8.81 -23.49 5.57
CA ILE A 293 -7.54 -23.43 4.82
C ILE A 293 -6.53 -24.28 5.59
N ASP A 294 -6.00 -25.32 4.95
CA ASP A 294 -4.96 -26.15 5.56
C ASP A 294 -3.75 -25.26 5.93
N ARG A 295 -3.17 -25.49 7.12
CA ARG A 295 -1.94 -24.81 7.57
C ARG A 295 -0.81 -24.95 6.55
N SER A 296 -0.82 -26.03 5.76
CA SER A 296 0.13 -26.23 4.67
C SER A 296 0.05 -25.13 3.58
N CYS A 297 -1.16 -24.60 3.32
CA CYS A 297 -1.44 -23.60 2.30
C CYS A 297 -1.54 -22.17 2.84
N LEU A 298 -1.66 -22.00 4.17
CA LEU A 298 -1.85 -20.70 4.82
C LEU A 298 -0.78 -19.67 4.42
N LYS A 299 0.50 -20.07 4.35
CA LYS A 299 1.57 -19.15 3.95
C LYS A 299 1.40 -18.65 2.51
N SER A 300 1.11 -19.55 1.57
CA SER A 300 0.88 -19.19 0.16
C SER A 300 -0.39 -18.35 0.01
N PHE A 301 -1.44 -18.67 0.76
CA PHE A 301 -2.67 -17.88 0.83
C PHE A 301 -2.40 -16.45 1.27
N LEU A 302 -1.78 -16.24 2.43
CA LEU A 302 -1.46 -14.91 2.95
C LEU A 302 -0.52 -14.14 2.01
N THR A 303 0.41 -14.84 1.35
CA THR A 303 1.28 -14.22 0.33
C THR A 303 0.46 -13.70 -0.85
N LEU A 304 -0.50 -14.48 -1.38
CA LEU A 304 -1.39 -14.02 -2.45
C LEU A 304 -2.32 -12.90 -2.01
N VAL A 305 -2.88 -12.99 -0.81
CA VAL A 305 -3.70 -11.92 -0.22
C VAL A 305 -2.92 -10.61 -0.16
N ASN A 306 -1.65 -10.64 0.25
CA ASN A 306 -0.78 -9.47 0.30
C ASN A 306 -0.42 -8.93 -1.08
N LEU A 307 -0.12 -9.81 -2.05
CA LEU A 307 0.20 -9.42 -3.42
C LEU A 307 -1.00 -8.77 -4.11
N LEU A 308 -2.20 -9.32 -3.91
CA LEU A 308 -3.45 -8.86 -4.53
C LEU A 308 -4.21 -7.84 -3.67
N SER A 309 -3.55 -7.27 -2.65
CA SER A 309 -4.16 -6.24 -1.82
C SER A 309 -4.39 -4.95 -2.61
N SER A 310 -3.42 -4.49 -3.38
CA SER A 310 -3.55 -3.21 -4.09
C SER A 310 -4.40 -3.35 -5.35
N GLN A 311 -5.29 -2.38 -5.62
CA GLN A 311 -5.98 -2.26 -6.92
C GLN A 311 -4.98 -2.27 -8.09
N HIS A 312 -3.81 -1.64 -7.92
CA HIS A 312 -2.76 -1.63 -8.94
C HIS A 312 -2.30 -3.05 -9.29
N ALA A 313 -2.19 -3.94 -8.30
CA ALA A 313 -1.83 -5.34 -8.52
C ALA A 313 -2.92 -6.09 -9.29
N VAL A 314 -4.18 -5.92 -8.88
CA VAL A 314 -5.32 -6.55 -9.56
C VAL A 314 -5.43 -6.06 -11.00
N LEU A 315 -5.29 -4.76 -11.25
CA LEU A 315 -5.35 -4.17 -12.58
C LEU A 315 -4.20 -4.65 -13.48
N GLU A 316 -2.96 -4.66 -13.01
CA GLU A 316 -1.82 -5.09 -13.83
C GLU A 316 -1.85 -6.60 -14.13
N LEU A 317 -2.39 -7.41 -13.22
CA LEU A 317 -2.39 -8.87 -13.33
C LEU A 317 -3.63 -9.44 -14.00
N LEU A 318 -4.80 -8.81 -13.87
CA LEU A 318 -6.10 -9.31 -14.34
C LEU A 318 -6.83 -8.32 -15.27
N GLY A 319 -6.44 -7.04 -15.25
CA GLY A 319 -7.05 -6.00 -16.07
C GLY A 319 -6.99 -6.33 -17.56
N HIS A 320 -8.15 -6.25 -18.22
CA HIS A 320 -8.33 -6.55 -19.65
C HIS A 320 -7.95 -7.98 -20.09
N GLN A 321 -7.77 -8.91 -19.15
CA GLN A 321 -7.51 -10.32 -19.47
C GLN A 321 -8.81 -11.13 -19.49
N ALA A 322 -8.99 -11.92 -20.55
CA ALA A 322 -10.07 -12.90 -20.63
C ALA A 322 -9.71 -14.16 -19.83
N LEU A 323 -10.72 -14.79 -19.24
CA LEU A 323 -10.54 -16.08 -18.58
C LEU A 323 -10.20 -17.17 -19.60
N PRO A 324 -9.20 -18.03 -19.33
CA PRO A 324 -8.86 -19.16 -20.18
C PRO A 324 -10.03 -20.07 -20.54
N ASN A 325 -10.91 -20.40 -19.58
CA ASN A 325 -12.15 -21.18 -19.79
C ASN A 325 -11.99 -22.35 -20.79
N LYS A 326 -10.97 -23.20 -20.59
CA LYS A 326 -10.71 -24.33 -21.49
C LYS A 326 -11.83 -25.36 -21.43
N THR A 327 -12.09 -26.00 -22.56
CA THR A 327 -13.09 -27.08 -22.67
C THR A 327 -12.66 -28.34 -21.92
N GLU A 328 -11.35 -28.59 -21.83
CA GLU A 328 -10.75 -29.71 -21.10
C GLU A 328 -9.44 -29.26 -20.45
N TYR A 329 -9.13 -29.83 -19.28
CA TYR A 329 -7.89 -29.59 -18.54
C TYR A 329 -7.15 -30.91 -18.36
N SER A 330 -5.85 -30.92 -18.66
CA SER A 330 -4.99 -32.07 -18.38
C SER A 330 -4.69 -32.18 -16.89
N LEU A 331 -4.64 -33.39 -16.34
CA LEU A 331 -4.24 -33.64 -14.94
C LEU A 331 -2.80 -33.19 -14.64
N ARG A 332 -1.95 -33.02 -15.67
CA ARG A 332 -0.57 -32.51 -15.53
C ARG A 332 -0.47 -31.00 -15.69
N GLU A 333 -1.56 -30.36 -16.09
CA GLU A 333 -1.58 -28.92 -16.30
C GLU A 333 -1.69 -28.20 -14.96
N MET A 334 -0.71 -27.35 -14.67
CA MET A 334 -0.65 -26.53 -13.46
C MET A 334 -0.86 -25.06 -13.84
N PRO A 335 -1.57 -24.27 -13.02
CA PRO A 335 -1.64 -22.82 -13.23
C PRO A 335 -0.24 -22.21 -13.10
N THR A 336 0.02 -21.19 -13.92
CA THR A 336 1.32 -20.49 -13.92
C THR A 336 1.18 -19.01 -13.62
N SER A 337 -0.05 -18.50 -13.62
CA SER A 337 -0.37 -17.09 -13.46
C SER A 337 -1.57 -16.88 -12.53
N ILE A 338 -1.79 -15.64 -12.08
CA ILE A 338 -2.94 -15.31 -11.24
C ILE A 338 -4.26 -15.46 -12.00
N ILE A 339 -4.30 -15.19 -13.31
CA ILE A 339 -5.51 -15.41 -14.11
C ILE A 339 -5.88 -16.90 -14.17
N ASP A 340 -4.90 -17.80 -14.24
CA ASP A 340 -5.16 -19.26 -14.16
C ASP A 340 -5.73 -19.66 -12.79
N VAL A 341 -5.26 -19.02 -11.70
CA VAL A 341 -5.79 -19.24 -10.35
C VAL A 341 -7.24 -18.73 -10.26
N MET A 342 -7.53 -17.54 -10.80
CA MET A 342 -8.89 -17.00 -10.86
C MET A 342 -9.82 -17.92 -11.67
N ASP A 343 -9.36 -18.43 -12.80
CA ASP A 343 -10.15 -19.28 -13.69
C ASP A 343 -10.43 -20.67 -13.09
N ARG A 344 -9.43 -21.31 -12.47
CA ARG A 344 -9.54 -22.69 -11.98
C ARG A 344 -10.05 -22.80 -10.55
N LEU A 345 -9.78 -21.83 -9.68
CA LEU A 345 -10.13 -21.91 -8.26
C LEU A 345 -11.31 -20.99 -7.88
N VAL A 346 -11.46 -19.85 -8.54
CA VAL A 346 -12.45 -18.82 -8.14
C VAL A 346 -13.71 -18.90 -9.01
N ILE A 347 -13.56 -18.81 -10.33
CA ILE A 347 -14.66 -18.69 -11.28
C ILE A 347 -14.92 -20.06 -11.91
N ILE A 348 -15.52 -20.96 -11.13
CA ILE A 348 -15.85 -22.32 -11.56
C ILE A 348 -17.25 -22.32 -12.18
N ASN A 349 -17.29 -22.26 -13.51
CA ASN A 349 -18.51 -22.13 -14.31
C ASN A 349 -18.71 -23.29 -15.32
N SER A 350 -17.93 -24.37 -15.20
CA SER A 350 -18.04 -25.53 -16.07
C SER A 350 -17.62 -26.81 -15.35
N ASP A 351 -18.23 -27.93 -15.74
CA ASP A 351 -17.87 -29.26 -15.23
C ASP A 351 -16.41 -29.63 -15.52
N ALA A 352 -15.86 -29.15 -16.63
CA ALA A 352 -14.46 -29.36 -16.99
C ALA A 352 -13.51 -28.82 -15.92
N LYS A 353 -13.83 -27.67 -15.30
CA LYS A 353 -13.04 -27.09 -14.22
C LYS A 353 -13.18 -27.89 -12.93
N ILE A 354 -14.40 -28.30 -12.59
CA ILE A 354 -14.69 -29.15 -11.42
C ILE A 354 -13.89 -30.46 -11.52
N HIS A 355 -13.97 -31.15 -12.65
CA HIS A 355 -13.24 -32.39 -12.91
C HIS A 355 -11.72 -32.22 -13.01
N SER A 356 -11.22 -30.99 -13.16
CA SER A 356 -9.79 -30.70 -13.19
C SER A 356 -9.12 -30.65 -11.82
N LEU A 357 -9.91 -30.59 -10.74
CA LEU A 357 -9.45 -30.43 -9.37
C LEU A 357 -9.55 -31.76 -8.63
N PHE A 358 -8.47 -32.17 -7.95
CA PHE A 358 -8.48 -33.36 -7.10
C PHE A 358 -9.29 -33.10 -5.82
N ASN A 359 -9.19 -31.88 -5.28
CA ASN A 359 -9.87 -31.46 -4.04
C ASN A 359 -10.83 -30.29 -4.28
N TYR A 360 -11.84 -30.47 -5.14
CA TYR A 360 -12.79 -29.42 -5.55
C TYR A 360 -13.28 -28.52 -4.40
N GLU A 361 -13.80 -29.10 -3.32
CA GLU A 361 -14.36 -28.32 -2.20
C GLU A 361 -13.32 -27.43 -1.51
N GLN A 362 -12.13 -27.97 -1.22
CA GLN A 362 -11.06 -27.21 -0.57
C GLN A 362 -10.51 -26.13 -1.48
N SER A 363 -10.31 -26.46 -2.75
CA SER A 363 -9.70 -25.58 -3.73
C SER A 363 -10.62 -24.45 -4.15
N HIS A 364 -11.92 -24.72 -4.28
CA HIS A 364 -12.91 -23.69 -4.50
C HIS A 364 -13.12 -22.82 -3.25
N THR A 365 -13.16 -23.41 -2.05
CA THR A 365 -13.21 -22.65 -0.79
C THR A 365 -12.03 -21.69 -0.67
N PHE A 366 -10.81 -22.16 -1.00
CA PHE A 366 -9.62 -21.32 -1.07
C PHE A 366 -9.82 -20.15 -2.02
N GLY A 367 -10.32 -20.42 -3.23
CA GLY A 367 -10.60 -19.41 -4.25
C GLY A 367 -11.60 -18.35 -3.78
N LEU A 368 -12.73 -18.76 -3.21
CA LEU A 368 -13.76 -17.86 -2.69
C LEU A 368 -13.24 -16.96 -1.56
N ARG A 369 -12.39 -17.51 -0.68
CA ARG A 369 -11.75 -16.75 0.41
C ARG A 369 -10.73 -15.75 -0.11
N LEU A 370 -9.93 -16.14 -1.10
CA LEU A 370 -9.00 -15.23 -1.76
C LEU A 370 -9.77 -14.08 -2.42
N LEU A 371 -10.82 -14.40 -3.18
CA LEU A 371 -11.68 -13.40 -3.81
C LEU A 371 -12.31 -12.47 -2.78
N SER A 372 -12.81 -13.00 -1.67
CA SER A 372 -13.34 -12.21 -0.56
C SER A 372 -12.34 -11.18 -0.04
N ALA A 373 -11.07 -11.57 0.13
CA ALA A 373 -10.00 -10.67 0.57
C ALA A 373 -9.58 -9.65 -0.51
N VAL A 374 -9.72 -9.96 -1.79
CA VAL A 374 -9.45 -9.04 -2.91
C VAL A 374 -10.57 -8.01 -3.07
N CYS A 375 -11.82 -8.43 -2.92
CA CYS A 375 -13.02 -7.57 -3.02
C CYS A 375 -13.19 -6.59 -1.85
N CYS A 376 -12.28 -6.58 -0.87
CA CYS A 376 -12.25 -5.59 0.20
C CYS A 376 -11.86 -4.19 -0.31
N ASN A 377 -11.08 -4.16 -1.40
CA ASN A 377 -10.84 -2.96 -2.18
C ASN A 377 -12.01 -2.80 -3.17
N LEU A 378 -12.77 -1.70 -3.04
CA LEU A 378 -13.97 -1.52 -3.86
C LEU A 378 -13.63 -1.36 -5.35
N ASP A 379 -12.50 -0.72 -5.70
CA ASP A 379 -12.11 -0.61 -7.11
C ASP A 379 -11.70 -1.97 -7.70
N SER A 380 -11.02 -2.83 -6.93
CA SER A 380 -10.75 -4.21 -7.33
C SER A 380 -12.05 -5.00 -7.53
N LEU A 381 -13.04 -4.82 -6.65
CA LEU A 381 -14.37 -5.41 -6.79
C LEU A 381 -15.05 -4.95 -8.09
N LEU A 382 -15.11 -3.64 -8.35
CA LEU A 382 -15.74 -3.09 -9.55
C LEU A 382 -15.06 -3.57 -10.84
N LEU A 383 -13.72 -3.63 -10.84
CA LEU A 383 -12.94 -4.16 -11.96
C LEU A 383 -13.32 -5.61 -12.25
N LEU A 384 -13.25 -6.49 -11.25
CA LEU A 384 -13.53 -7.91 -11.42
C LEU A 384 -15.00 -8.16 -11.77
N GLU A 385 -15.93 -7.42 -11.18
CA GLU A 385 -17.36 -7.51 -11.51
C GLU A 385 -17.61 -7.08 -12.96
N SER A 386 -16.99 -5.98 -13.41
CA SER A 386 -17.15 -5.50 -14.79
C SER A 386 -16.63 -6.48 -15.84
N GLN A 387 -15.53 -7.18 -15.54
CA GLN A 387 -14.87 -8.10 -16.49
C GLN A 387 -15.46 -9.51 -16.47
N TYR A 388 -15.81 -10.01 -15.28
CA TYR A 388 -16.13 -11.43 -15.09
C TYR A 388 -17.55 -11.70 -14.60
N LYS A 389 -18.32 -10.66 -14.26
CA LYS A 389 -19.69 -10.78 -13.73
C LYS A 389 -19.75 -11.76 -12.55
N LEU A 390 -18.90 -11.53 -11.56
CA LEU A 390 -18.71 -12.43 -10.42
C LEU A 390 -20.03 -12.69 -9.69
N SER A 391 -20.85 -11.66 -9.48
CA SER A 391 -22.16 -11.83 -8.83
C SER A 391 -23.06 -12.81 -9.58
N ASP A 392 -23.11 -12.70 -10.91
CA ASP A 392 -23.95 -13.58 -11.75
C ASP A 392 -23.48 -15.03 -11.67
N VAL A 393 -22.16 -15.26 -11.74
CA VAL A 393 -21.56 -16.59 -11.64
C VAL A 393 -21.88 -17.21 -10.27
N LEU A 394 -21.64 -16.46 -9.19
CA LEU A 394 -21.85 -16.94 -7.82
C LEU A 394 -23.34 -17.20 -7.51
N ILE A 395 -24.24 -16.32 -7.98
CA ILE A 395 -25.69 -16.49 -7.86
C ILE A 395 -26.14 -17.73 -8.64
N GLN A 396 -25.62 -17.94 -9.85
CA GLN A 396 -25.98 -19.13 -10.64
C GLN A 396 -25.53 -20.40 -9.92
N SER A 397 -24.29 -20.47 -9.45
CA SER A 397 -23.83 -21.61 -8.67
C SER A 397 -24.67 -21.82 -7.41
N GLN A 398 -25.14 -20.74 -6.76
CA GLN A 398 -26.00 -20.85 -5.58
C GLN A 398 -27.37 -21.48 -5.92
N LYS A 399 -27.92 -21.18 -7.09
CA LYS A 399 -29.17 -21.77 -7.61
C LYS A 399 -28.99 -23.23 -8.03
N ASP A 400 -27.82 -23.59 -8.54
CA ASP A 400 -27.52 -24.99 -8.91
C ASP A 400 -27.48 -25.92 -7.68
N ASN A 401 -27.39 -25.36 -6.47
CA ASN A 401 -27.43 -26.08 -5.18
C ASN A 401 -28.84 -26.20 -4.57
N VAL A 402 -29.90 -26.15 -5.37
CA VAL A 402 -31.29 -26.34 -4.92
C VAL A 402 -31.74 -27.79 -5.14
N ILE A 403 -32.34 -28.41 -4.13
CA ILE A 403 -33.02 -29.70 -4.26
C ILE A 403 -34.48 -29.42 -4.63
N GLU A 404 -34.92 -29.87 -5.81
CA GLU A 404 -36.33 -29.87 -6.18
C GLU A 404 -37.08 -30.96 -5.42
N SER A 405 -37.48 -30.68 -4.18
CA SER A 405 -38.21 -31.63 -3.33
C SER A 405 -39.73 -31.54 -3.50
N SER A 406 -40.28 -30.38 -3.87
CA SER A 406 -41.71 -30.17 -4.21
C SER A 406 -41.97 -28.84 -4.94
N PRO A 407 -43.06 -28.68 -5.74
CA PRO A 407 -43.33 -27.43 -6.44
C PRO A 407 -43.64 -26.29 -5.46
N GLY A 408 -42.69 -25.36 -5.31
CA GLY A 408 -42.84 -24.13 -4.50
C GLY A 408 -42.06 -24.09 -3.19
N GLN A 409 -41.28 -25.12 -2.85
CA GLN A 409 -40.33 -25.10 -1.73
C GLN A 409 -38.93 -25.48 -2.23
N ASP A 410 -38.18 -24.48 -2.69
CA ASP A 410 -36.77 -24.63 -3.02
C ASP A 410 -35.96 -24.80 -1.72
N GLU A 411 -35.56 -26.03 -1.40
CA GLU A 411 -34.65 -26.30 -0.28
C GLU A 411 -33.20 -26.24 -0.76
N PHE A 412 -32.44 -25.27 -0.24
CA PHE A 412 -31.01 -25.14 -0.55
C PHE A 412 -30.18 -26.18 0.19
N VAL A 413 -29.21 -26.78 -0.50
CA VAL A 413 -28.15 -27.56 0.14
C VAL A 413 -27.20 -26.62 0.88
N ILE A 414 -27.19 -26.74 2.21
CA ILE A 414 -26.30 -25.96 3.09
C ILE A 414 -25.03 -26.77 3.35
N ASP A 415 -23.97 -26.43 2.61
CA ASP A 415 -22.61 -26.94 2.77
C ASP A 415 -21.60 -25.79 2.98
N GLY A 416 -20.31 -26.13 3.17
CA GLY A 416 -19.25 -25.12 3.36
C GLY A 416 -19.11 -24.15 2.19
N LEU A 417 -19.32 -24.60 0.95
CA LEU A 417 -19.24 -23.76 -0.25
C LEU A 417 -20.42 -22.80 -0.36
N SER A 418 -21.64 -23.23 -0.01
CA SER A 418 -22.85 -22.40 0.04
C SER A 418 -22.70 -21.27 1.06
N VAL A 419 -22.10 -21.55 2.22
CA VAL A 419 -21.85 -20.57 3.28
C VAL A 419 -20.80 -19.54 2.83
N GLU A 420 -19.69 -19.99 2.24
CA GLU A 420 -18.64 -19.07 1.75
C GLU A 420 -19.11 -18.23 0.56
N ARG A 421 -19.88 -18.81 -0.37
CA ARG A 421 -20.52 -18.08 -1.48
C ARG A 421 -21.50 -17.05 -0.96
N ASN A 422 -22.37 -17.40 -0.01
CA ASN A 422 -23.30 -16.46 0.59
C ASN A 422 -22.56 -15.29 1.28
N HIS A 423 -21.51 -15.59 2.05
CA HIS A 423 -20.67 -14.55 2.66
C HIS A 423 -20.08 -13.60 1.63
N LEU A 424 -19.52 -14.14 0.55
CA LEU A 424 -18.94 -13.33 -0.52
C LEU A 424 -20.00 -12.49 -1.24
N LEU A 425 -21.13 -13.09 -1.63
CA LEU A 425 -22.23 -12.42 -2.32
C LEU A 425 -22.77 -11.24 -1.50
N VAL A 426 -23.00 -11.44 -0.20
CA VAL A 426 -23.44 -10.37 0.71
C VAL A 426 -22.37 -9.28 0.81
N ARG A 427 -21.10 -9.66 1.02
CA ARG A 427 -19.98 -8.71 1.13
C ARG A 427 -19.81 -7.83 -0.10
N MET A 428 -19.99 -8.40 -1.30
CA MET A 428 -19.88 -7.66 -2.57
C MET A 428 -21.05 -6.69 -2.78
N ASN A 429 -22.23 -7.00 -2.22
CA ASN A 429 -23.46 -6.29 -2.55
C ASN A 429 -23.99 -5.37 -1.43
N VAL A 430 -23.49 -5.52 -0.20
CA VAL A 430 -23.84 -4.72 0.97
C VAL A 430 -22.58 -4.06 1.54
N ILE A 431 -22.44 -2.77 1.24
CA ILE A 431 -21.41 -1.91 1.81
C ILE A 431 -21.97 -1.11 2.97
N GLY A 432 -21.11 -0.80 3.94
CA GLY A 432 -21.46 -0.05 5.14
C GLY A 432 -20.46 -0.30 6.25
N GLY A 433 -20.49 0.55 7.27
CA GLY A 433 -19.70 0.37 8.48
C GLY A 433 -20.27 -0.71 9.42
N PRO A 434 -19.62 -0.93 10.58
CA PRO A 434 -20.00 -1.98 11.53
C PRO A 434 -21.44 -1.91 12.05
N THR A 435 -22.06 -0.72 12.08
CA THR A 435 -23.45 -0.57 12.56
C THR A 435 -24.48 -0.55 11.44
N GLU A 436 -24.04 -0.55 10.17
CA GLU A 436 -24.91 -0.41 9.00
C GLU A 436 -25.15 -1.74 8.28
N ARG A 437 -24.24 -2.71 8.43
CA ARG A 437 -24.33 -4.02 7.80
C ARG A 437 -23.96 -5.15 8.75
N SER A 438 -24.52 -6.32 8.48
CA SER A 438 -24.14 -7.57 9.13
C SER A 438 -23.68 -8.57 8.07
N LEU A 439 -22.42 -8.99 8.14
CA LEU A 439 -21.91 -10.05 7.28
C LEU A 439 -22.29 -11.42 7.88
N PRO A 440 -22.77 -12.38 7.07
CA PRO A 440 -23.09 -13.70 7.58
C PRO A 440 -21.82 -14.42 8.08
N PRO A 441 -21.96 -15.31 9.08
CA PRO A 441 -20.85 -16.13 9.55
C PRO A 441 -20.39 -17.11 8.46
N ARG A 442 -19.12 -17.52 8.56
CA ARG A 442 -18.48 -18.50 7.65
C ARG A 442 -18.47 -19.93 8.20
N VAL A 443 -19.08 -20.14 9.36
CA VAL A 443 -19.02 -21.41 10.11
C VAL A 443 -20.44 -21.93 10.29
N LEU A 444 -20.60 -23.24 10.09
CA LEU A 444 -21.84 -23.95 10.38
C LEU A 444 -21.97 -24.21 11.89
N GLU A 445 -23.14 -23.92 12.44
CA GLU A 445 -23.45 -24.19 13.83
C GLU A 445 -23.86 -25.66 14.04
N LYS A 446 -23.66 -26.16 15.26
CA LYS A 446 -24.12 -27.51 15.63
C LYS A 446 -25.58 -27.42 16.08
N GLY A 447 -26.50 -28.03 15.35
CA GLY A 447 -27.92 -28.04 15.71
C GLY A 447 -28.83 -28.49 14.56
N ASN A 448 -30.15 -28.37 14.77
CA ASN A 448 -31.15 -28.69 13.75
C ASN A 448 -31.22 -27.65 12.63
N GLU A 449 -30.86 -26.40 12.91
CA GLU A 449 -30.71 -25.33 11.93
C GLU A 449 -29.23 -24.89 11.91
N PRO A 450 -28.37 -25.56 11.12
CA PRO A 450 -26.93 -25.30 11.13
C PRO A 450 -26.54 -23.92 10.58
N TYR A 451 -27.48 -23.23 9.91
CA TYR A 451 -27.26 -21.90 9.35
C TYR A 451 -28.57 -21.10 9.31
N PRO A 452 -28.85 -20.24 10.31
CA PRO A 452 -30.12 -19.50 10.44
C PRO A 452 -30.20 -18.26 9.52
N TRP A 453 -29.28 -18.10 8.56
CA TRP A 453 -29.17 -16.93 7.71
C TRP A 453 -29.72 -17.21 6.31
N LEU A 454 -30.52 -16.29 5.77
CA LEU A 454 -31.12 -16.43 4.44
C LEU A 454 -30.06 -16.36 3.35
N LEU A 455 -29.96 -17.42 2.53
CA LEU A 455 -29.03 -17.46 1.42
C LEU A 455 -29.40 -16.44 0.34
N PHE A 456 -28.44 -15.65 -0.09
CA PHE A 456 -28.62 -14.69 -1.17
C PHE A 456 -28.57 -15.41 -2.54
N SER A 457 -29.74 -15.62 -3.14
CA SER A 457 -29.92 -16.35 -4.41
C SER A 457 -30.52 -15.50 -5.53
N SER A 458 -31.03 -14.32 -5.23
CA SER A 458 -31.58 -13.37 -6.20
C SER A 458 -31.66 -11.97 -5.60
N TYR A 459 -31.65 -10.95 -6.45
CA TYR A 459 -31.86 -9.56 -6.03
C TYR A 459 -33.34 -9.30 -5.70
N PRO A 460 -33.66 -8.45 -4.70
CA PRO A 460 -32.74 -7.68 -3.86
C PRO A 460 -32.07 -8.53 -2.77
N VAL A 461 -30.95 -8.03 -2.22
CA VAL A 461 -30.23 -8.70 -1.12
C VAL A 461 -31.17 -8.89 0.08
N PRO A 462 -31.14 -10.03 0.79
CA PRO A 462 -31.96 -10.23 1.98
C PRO A 462 -31.76 -9.13 3.04
N SER A 463 -32.86 -8.63 3.59
CA SER A 463 -32.86 -7.49 4.52
C SER A 463 -32.21 -7.79 5.86
N CYS A 464 -32.01 -9.06 6.24
CA CYS A 464 -31.31 -9.44 7.46
C CYS A 464 -29.83 -9.03 7.48
N TYR A 465 -29.25 -8.73 6.31
CA TYR A 465 -27.85 -8.28 6.19
C TYR A 465 -27.70 -6.76 6.27
N THR A 466 -28.82 -6.03 6.20
CA THR A 466 -28.88 -4.57 6.35
C THR A 466 -29.44 -4.26 7.72
N LEU A 467 -28.68 -3.55 8.54
CA LEU A 467 -29.15 -3.17 9.87
C LEU A 467 -30.02 -1.92 9.74
N GLU A 468 -31.24 -1.98 10.28
CA GLU A 468 -32.06 -0.77 10.38
C GLU A 468 -31.37 0.19 11.33
N MET A 469 -30.96 1.34 10.78
CA MET A 469 -30.43 2.42 11.59
C MET A 469 -31.43 2.74 12.70
N PRO A 470 -30.99 2.82 13.99
CA PRO A 470 -31.83 3.36 15.03
C PRO A 470 -32.40 4.67 14.50
N LYS A 471 -33.73 4.82 14.50
CA LYS A 471 -34.34 6.12 14.26
C LYS A 471 -33.76 7.03 15.34
N ALA A 472 -32.66 7.73 15.03
CA ALA A 472 -32.16 8.74 15.93
C ALA A 472 -33.37 9.62 16.20
N SER A 473 -33.62 9.98 17.44
CA SER A 473 -34.51 11.08 17.72
C SER A 473 -33.82 12.31 17.12
N TRP A 474 -34.01 12.52 15.82
CA TRP A 474 -33.58 13.69 15.04
C TRP A 474 -34.44 14.89 15.46
N THR A 475 -34.62 15.08 16.77
CA THR A 475 -35.01 16.38 17.28
C THR A 475 -33.94 17.33 16.78
N LYS A 476 -34.34 18.35 16.00
CA LYS A 476 -33.54 19.51 15.65
C LYS A 476 -33.01 20.14 16.95
N GLN A 477 -31.95 19.59 17.53
CA GLN A 477 -31.14 20.29 18.48
C GLN A 477 -30.21 21.14 17.63
N ASP A 478 -30.41 22.46 17.68
CA ASP A 478 -29.54 23.42 17.05
C ASP A 478 -28.13 23.20 17.59
N SER A 479 -27.25 22.65 16.76
CA SER A 479 -25.85 22.48 17.10
C SER A 479 -25.18 23.85 17.18
N GLU A 480 -24.21 24.04 18.07
CA GLU A 480 -23.44 25.30 18.13
C GLU A 480 -22.81 25.66 16.76
N VAL A 481 -22.46 24.65 15.96
CA VAL A 481 -21.98 24.80 14.58
C VAL A 481 -23.07 25.37 13.67
N SER A 482 -24.31 24.87 13.77
CA SER A 482 -25.44 25.42 13.02
C SER A 482 -25.74 26.87 13.40
N ALA A 483 -25.64 27.22 14.68
CA ALA A 483 -25.78 28.60 15.16
C ALA A 483 -24.66 29.51 14.64
N PHE A 484 -23.40 29.03 14.65
CA PHE A 484 -22.25 29.72 14.05
C PHE A 484 -22.44 30.00 12.56
N LEU A 485 -22.92 29.00 11.81
CA LEU A 485 -23.26 29.15 10.39
C LEU A 485 -24.41 30.15 10.21
N ALA A 486 -25.44 30.13 11.06
CA ALA A 486 -26.54 31.09 10.96
C ALA A 486 -26.08 32.54 11.23
N SER A 487 -25.17 32.76 12.19
CA SER A 487 -24.65 34.10 12.53
C SER A 487 -23.70 34.67 11.49
N SER A 488 -23.08 33.82 10.66
CA SER A 488 -21.97 34.18 9.79
C SER A 488 -22.39 34.67 8.38
N LYS A 489 -23.64 35.12 8.17
CA LYS A 489 -24.17 35.43 6.83
C LYS A 489 -23.38 36.48 6.02
N ASN A 490 -22.49 37.28 6.63
CA ASN A 490 -21.65 38.31 5.97
C ASN A 490 -20.13 38.12 6.21
N GLY A 491 -19.68 36.94 6.65
CA GLY A 491 -18.31 36.70 7.13
C GLY A 491 -17.23 36.45 6.06
N GLU A 492 -17.53 36.66 4.78
CA GLU A 492 -16.63 36.31 3.64
C GLU A 492 -15.25 36.98 3.67
N ARG A 493 -15.06 38.01 4.52
CA ARG A 493 -13.81 38.75 4.68
C ARG A 493 -13.19 38.68 6.07
N ASP A 494 -13.75 37.88 6.98
CA ASP A 494 -13.16 37.71 8.31
C ASP A 494 -12.01 36.68 8.21
N GLU A 495 -10.77 37.17 8.38
CA GLU A 495 -9.58 36.32 8.41
C GLU A 495 -9.64 35.27 9.53
N ASN A 496 -10.33 35.58 10.64
CA ASN A 496 -10.43 34.70 11.82
C ASN A 496 -11.60 33.70 11.73
N TRP A 497 -12.34 33.70 10.62
CA TRP A 497 -13.48 32.80 10.46
C TRP A 497 -13.07 31.34 10.49
N MET A 498 -11.99 30.98 9.78
CA MET A 498 -11.50 29.60 9.73
C MET A 498 -11.02 29.11 11.10
N ASP A 499 -10.34 29.94 11.88
CA ASP A 499 -9.91 29.57 13.25
C ASP A 499 -11.10 29.37 14.18
N SER A 500 -12.15 30.16 14.01
CA SER A 500 -13.41 29.99 14.74
C SER A 500 -14.11 28.71 14.29
N CYS A 501 -14.18 28.45 12.98
CA CYS A 501 -14.74 27.23 12.39
C CYS A 501 -14.05 25.97 12.93
N ARG A 502 -12.70 25.94 12.91
CA ARG A 502 -11.88 24.84 13.45
C ARG A 502 -12.19 24.60 14.93
N ARG A 503 -12.25 25.65 15.76
CA ARG A 503 -12.58 25.51 17.19
C ARG A 503 -13.98 24.94 17.44
N HIS A 504 -14.99 25.42 16.72
CA HIS A 504 -16.36 24.91 16.88
C HIS A 504 -16.48 23.45 16.39
N LEU A 505 -15.82 23.10 15.28
CA LEU A 505 -15.77 21.73 14.80
C LEU A 505 -15.10 20.80 15.82
N CYS A 506 -13.92 21.16 16.33
CA CYS A 506 -13.22 20.38 17.35
C CYS A 506 -14.09 20.19 18.60
N LYS A 507 -14.73 21.27 19.10
CA LYS A 507 -15.62 21.19 20.26
C LYS A 507 -16.80 20.26 20.02
N ALA A 508 -17.42 20.34 18.83
CA ALA A 508 -18.55 19.48 18.47
C ALA A 508 -18.14 18.00 18.41
N LEU A 509 -17.00 17.70 17.77
CA LEU A 509 -16.48 16.32 17.68
C LEU A 509 -16.11 15.73 19.05
N ILE A 510 -15.59 16.54 19.99
CA ILE A 510 -15.21 16.07 21.33
C ILE A 510 -16.42 15.88 22.25
N THR A 511 -17.41 16.78 22.19
CA THR A 511 -18.53 16.78 23.15
C THR A 511 -19.60 15.75 22.80
N LYS A 512 -20.13 15.78 21.56
CA LYS A 512 -21.08 14.80 21.02
C LYS A 512 -21.04 14.80 19.48
N SER A 513 -20.26 13.89 18.88
CA SER A 513 -20.17 13.73 17.43
C SER A 513 -21.51 13.41 16.76
N SER A 514 -22.42 12.72 17.46
CA SER A 514 -23.77 12.36 16.97
C SER A 514 -24.70 13.54 16.69
N VAL A 515 -24.34 14.75 17.11
CA VAL A 515 -25.12 15.97 16.89
C VAL A 515 -24.81 16.62 15.52
N LEU A 516 -23.69 16.26 14.89
CA LEU A 516 -23.30 16.75 13.57
C LEU A 516 -24.03 15.95 12.49
N THR A 517 -25.15 16.48 12.02
CA THR A 517 -25.91 15.87 10.91
C THR A 517 -25.22 16.13 9.56
N GLY A 518 -25.44 15.24 8.59
CA GLY A 518 -24.90 15.40 7.24
C GLY A 518 -25.24 16.75 6.59
N SER A 519 -26.45 17.27 6.82
CA SER A 519 -26.85 18.59 6.32
C SER A 519 -26.04 19.76 6.90
N VAL A 520 -25.73 19.73 8.20
CA VAL A 520 -24.92 20.77 8.85
C VAL A 520 -23.48 20.69 8.35
N LEU A 521 -22.94 19.48 8.17
CA LEU A 521 -21.60 19.27 7.61
C LEU A 521 -21.52 19.73 6.15
N ALA A 522 -22.57 19.49 5.34
CA ALA A 522 -22.65 19.99 3.98
C ALA A 522 -22.57 21.51 3.91
N ASP A 523 -23.35 22.21 4.74
CA ASP A 523 -23.33 23.68 4.84
C ASP A 523 -21.98 24.21 5.35
N LEU A 524 -21.37 23.52 6.31
CA LEU A 524 -20.05 23.87 6.82
C LEU A 524 -18.96 23.74 5.75
N LEU A 525 -18.98 22.64 5.00
CA LEU A 525 -18.03 22.37 3.92
C LEU A 525 -18.15 23.39 2.79
N ASP A 526 -19.36 23.70 2.35
CA ASP A 526 -19.61 24.67 1.29
C ASP A 526 -19.00 26.04 1.63
N ARG A 527 -19.20 26.50 2.87
CA ARG A 527 -18.61 27.77 3.33
C ARG A 527 -17.11 27.71 3.56
N ALA A 528 -16.60 26.62 4.14
CA ALA A 528 -15.18 26.46 4.39
C ALA A 528 -14.39 26.41 3.07
N VAL A 529 -14.85 25.64 2.10
CA VAL A 529 -14.23 25.57 0.77
C VAL A 529 -14.33 26.92 0.05
N LEU A 530 -15.47 27.62 0.15
CA LEU A 530 -15.61 28.98 -0.40
C LEU A 530 -14.57 29.95 0.22
N HIS A 531 -14.44 29.99 1.54
CA HIS A 531 -13.50 30.88 2.24
C HIS A 531 -12.04 30.56 1.86
N LEU A 532 -11.65 29.28 1.94
CA LEU A 532 -10.30 28.82 1.60
C LEU A 532 -9.94 29.06 0.13
N SER A 533 -10.87 28.84 -0.79
CA SER A 533 -10.62 29.01 -2.24
C SER A 533 -10.63 30.48 -2.70
N SER A 534 -11.23 31.37 -1.91
CA SER A 534 -11.26 32.82 -2.18
C SER A 534 -10.00 33.53 -1.69
N SER A 535 -9.29 32.94 -0.73
CA SER A 535 -8.05 33.48 -0.18
C SER A 535 -6.83 32.98 -0.98
N PRO A 536 -6.07 33.88 -1.65
CA PRO A 536 -4.88 33.51 -2.43
C PRO A 536 -3.83 32.66 -1.69
N PRO A 537 -3.45 32.93 -0.41
CA PRO A 537 -2.42 32.14 0.27
C PRO A 537 -2.83 30.68 0.55
N HIS A 538 -4.13 30.37 0.52
CA HIS A 538 -4.64 29.01 0.73
C HIS A 538 -4.86 28.25 -0.59
N CYS A 539 -4.78 28.93 -1.74
CA CYS A 539 -4.89 28.32 -3.05
C CYS A 539 -3.53 27.78 -3.49
N PHE A 540 -3.40 26.46 -3.57
CA PHE A 540 -2.19 25.80 -4.05
C PHE A 540 -2.19 25.64 -5.57
N PHE A 541 -3.38 25.46 -6.16
CA PHE A 541 -3.55 25.25 -7.60
C PHE A 541 -4.23 26.45 -8.26
N PRO A 542 -3.92 26.74 -9.54
CA PRO A 542 -4.55 27.84 -10.26
C PRO A 542 -6.07 27.62 -10.42
N PRO A 543 -6.86 28.70 -10.62
CA PRO A 543 -8.25 28.57 -11.03
C PRO A 543 -8.35 27.70 -12.28
N ALA A 544 -9.26 26.74 -12.29
CA ALA A 544 -9.64 26.09 -13.52
C ALA A 544 -10.71 26.89 -14.26
N GLU A 545 -10.50 27.12 -15.55
CA GLU A 545 -11.55 27.59 -16.45
C GLU A 545 -12.41 26.40 -16.86
N TYR A 546 -13.55 26.21 -16.19
CA TYR A 546 -14.53 25.18 -16.54
C TYR A 546 -15.83 25.84 -16.97
N LYS A 547 -16.07 25.86 -18.29
CA LYS A 547 -17.28 26.42 -18.92
C LYS A 547 -17.73 25.46 -20.02
N VAL A 548 -18.25 24.30 -19.62
CA VAL A 548 -18.78 23.30 -20.55
C VAL A 548 -20.30 23.23 -20.39
N ALA A 549 -21.03 23.17 -21.51
CA ALA A 549 -22.48 23.07 -21.51
C ALA A 549 -22.94 21.62 -21.28
N ASP A 550 -24.03 21.43 -20.51
CA ASP A 550 -24.55 20.12 -20.13
C ASP A 550 -24.89 19.21 -21.32
N HIS A 551 -25.24 19.79 -22.47
CA HIS A 551 -25.59 19.03 -23.68
C HIS A 551 -24.43 18.16 -24.17
N ASP A 552 -23.22 18.70 -24.20
CA ASP A 552 -22.04 17.99 -24.72
C ASP A 552 -21.58 16.89 -23.75
N ILE A 553 -21.83 17.10 -22.46
CA ILE A 553 -21.46 16.18 -21.39
C ILE A 553 -22.41 14.99 -21.34
N LYS A 554 -23.71 15.20 -21.58
CA LYS A 554 -24.70 14.11 -21.61
C LYS A 554 -24.36 13.04 -22.66
N ALA A 555 -23.74 13.42 -23.77
CA ALA A 555 -23.35 12.54 -24.86
C ALA A 555 -22.14 11.62 -24.54
N ARG A 556 -21.36 11.92 -23.49
CA ARG A 556 -20.24 11.05 -23.07
C ARG A 556 -20.75 9.73 -22.47
N ASN A 557 -20.05 8.64 -22.76
CA ASN A 557 -20.33 7.32 -22.21
C ASN A 557 -19.49 7.08 -20.95
N LEU A 558 -20.13 6.51 -19.93
CA LEU A 558 -19.46 6.03 -18.73
C LEU A 558 -18.91 4.62 -18.98
N THR A 559 -17.77 4.31 -18.36
CA THR A 559 -17.20 2.96 -18.40
C THR A 559 -18.06 1.99 -17.58
N PRO A 560 -17.97 0.67 -17.84
CA PRO A 560 -18.68 -0.34 -17.03
C PRO A 560 -18.34 -0.27 -15.53
N VAL A 561 -17.07 0.01 -15.20
CA VAL A 561 -16.59 0.20 -13.81
C VAL A 561 -17.32 1.37 -13.15
N GLU A 562 -17.48 2.48 -13.86
CA GLU A 562 -18.17 3.67 -13.32
C GLU A 562 -19.67 3.44 -13.16
N GLN A 563 -20.31 2.74 -14.10
CA GLN A 563 -21.73 2.38 -13.98
C GLN A 563 -21.97 1.50 -12.74
N LEU A 564 -21.09 0.52 -12.50
CA LEU A 564 -21.16 -0.31 -11.29
C LEU A 564 -20.89 0.51 -10.02
N GLY A 565 -19.94 1.43 -10.04
CA GLY A 565 -19.66 2.34 -8.92
C GLY A 565 -20.85 3.26 -8.58
N ILE A 566 -21.54 3.77 -9.60
CA ILE A 566 -22.78 4.55 -9.45
C ILE A 566 -23.87 3.68 -8.83
N SER A 567 -24.09 2.47 -9.36
CA SER A 567 -25.07 1.53 -8.82
C SER A 567 -24.81 1.20 -7.34
N LEU A 568 -23.54 0.96 -6.98
CA LEU A 568 -23.15 0.69 -5.60
C LEU A 568 -23.38 1.91 -4.69
N THR A 569 -23.02 3.11 -5.15
CA THR A 569 -23.25 4.38 -4.44
C THR A 569 -24.74 4.60 -4.15
N LEU A 570 -25.60 4.41 -5.16
CA LEU A 570 -27.03 4.60 -5.02
C LEU A 570 -27.67 3.56 -4.11
N ARG A 571 -27.19 2.31 -4.16
CA ARG A 571 -27.65 1.25 -3.24
C ARG A 571 -27.32 1.60 -1.79
N TYR A 572 -26.10 2.05 -1.53
CA TYR A 572 -25.70 2.49 -0.20
C TYR A 572 -26.46 3.73 0.27
N GLY A 573 -26.59 4.74 -0.60
CA GLY A 573 -27.39 5.92 -0.30
C GLY A 573 -28.88 5.61 -0.07
N SER A 574 -29.42 4.58 -0.73
CA SER A 574 -30.79 4.09 -0.52
C SER A 574 -30.94 3.41 0.84
N LEU A 575 -29.95 2.59 1.25
CA LEU A 575 -29.88 2.00 2.59
C LEU A 575 -29.90 3.07 3.68
N LEU A 576 -29.15 4.15 3.46
CA LEU A 576 -29.07 5.31 4.37
C LEU A 576 -30.26 6.29 4.25
N LYS A 577 -31.16 6.07 3.28
CA LYS A 577 -32.29 6.97 2.97
C LYS A 577 -31.88 8.40 2.60
N LEU A 578 -30.77 8.53 1.87
CA LEU A 578 -30.22 9.82 1.39
C LEU A 578 -30.61 10.13 -0.06
N VAL A 579 -30.98 9.09 -0.82
CA VAL A 579 -31.18 9.13 -2.28
C VAL A 579 -32.60 9.60 -2.63
N ARG A 580 -32.73 10.29 -3.77
CA ARG A 580 -33.99 10.77 -4.39
C ARG A 580 -34.28 9.98 -5.68
N GLU A 581 -35.50 10.10 -6.21
CA GLU A 581 -35.91 9.36 -7.43
C GLU A 581 -35.01 9.63 -8.64
N ASP A 582 -34.57 10.88 -8.88
CA ASP A 582 -33.72 11.26 -10.02
C ASP A 582 -32.21 11.09 -9.79
N SER A 583 -31.80 10.59 -8.63
CA SER A 583 -30.38 10.61 -8.20
C SER A 583 -29.44 9.81 -9.09
N GLU A 584 -29.93 8.80 -9.81
CA GLU A 584 -29.11 8.03 -10.75
C GLU A 584 -28.63 8.87 -11.93
N GLN A 585 -29.57 9.61 -12.56
CA GLN A 585 -29.25 10.47 -13.70
C GLN A 585 -28.36 11.64 -13.27
N ASP A 586 -28.64 12.19 -12.09
CA ASP A 586 -27.87 13.27 -11.48
C ASP A 586 -26.43 12.85 -11.17
N LEU A 587 -26.24 11.68 -10.56
CA LEU A 587 -24.90 11.16 -10.28
C LEU A 587 -24.15 10.82 -11.58
N CYS A 588 -24.83 10.22 -12.56
CA CYS A 588 -24.24 10.00 -13.89
C CYS A 588 -23.76 11.31 -14.51
N LEU A 589 -24.57 12.37 -14.45
CA LEU A 589 -24.22 13.69 -14.97
C LEU A 589 -23.00 14.26 -14.23
N LEU A 590 -23.01 14.21 -12.90
CA LEU A 590 -21.91 14.70 -12.06
C LEU A 590 -20.57 14.02 -12.39
N ILE A 591 -20.56 12.69 -12.50
CA ILE A 591 -19.33 11.94 -12.81
C ILE A 591 -18.80 12.34 -14.20
N LYS A 592 -19.67 12.51 -15.20
CA LYS A 592 -19.27 13.00 -16.54
C LYS A 592 -18.68 14.41 -16.48
N HIS A 593 -19.25 15.32 -15.69
CA HIS A 593 -18.67 16.66 -15.46
C HIS A 593 -17.28 16.57 -14.84
N CYS A 594 -17.10 15.72 -13.82
CA CYS A 594 -15.82 15.53 -13.14
C CYS A 594 -14.77 14.96 -14.10
N GLN A 595 -15.11 13.95 -14.91
CA GLN A 595 -14.22 13.40 -15.93
C GLN A 595 -13.77 14.47 -16.94
N GLU A 596 -14.70 15.24 -17.48
CA GLU A 596 -14.41 16.32 -18.43
C GLU A 596 -13.46 17.34 -17.80
N PHE A 597 -13.79 17.80 -16.59
CA PHE A 597 -12.97 18.73 -15.84
C PHE A 597 -11.54 18.21 -15.61
N LEU A 598 -11.41 16.98 -15.13
CA LEU A 598 -10.12 16.38 -14.82
C LEU A 598 -9.32 16.05 -16.09
N SER A 599 -9.97 15.74 -17.21
CA SER A 599 -9.29 15.45 -18.48
C SER A 599 -8.47 16.64 -18.99
N HIS A 600 -8.91 17.87 -18.75
CA HIS A 600 -8.17 19.09 -19.06
C HIS A 600 -6.89 19.27 -18.22
N GLN A 601 -6.79 18.58 -17.08
CA GLN A 601 -5.65 18.66 -16.17
C GLN A 601 -4.71 17.45 -16.27
N ARG A 602 -4.92 16.56 -17.26
CA ARG A 602 -4.12 15.34 -17.45
C ARG A 602 -3.04 15.55 -18.51
N ILE A 603 -1.87 14.98 -18.27
CA ILE A 603 -0.79 14.88 -19.26
C ILE A 603 -0.82 13.52 -19.96
N THR A 604 -0.43 13.48 -21.22
CA THR A 604 -0.25 12.23 -21.98
C THR A 604 1.08 11.60 -21.59
N ILE A 605 1.04 10.35 -21.13
CA ILE A 605 2.23 9.57 -20.76
C ILE A 605 2.26 8.32 -21.63
N GLN A 606 3.39 8.07 -22.29
CA GLN A 606 3.65 6.80 -22.96
C GLN A 606 4.21 5.82 -21.93
N SER A 607 3.45 4.77 -21.60
CA SER A 607 3.87 3.74 -20.64
C SER A 607 3.23 2.41 -20.97
N ASP A 608 3.97 1.33 -20.70
CA ASP A 608 3.47 -0.04 -20.85
C ASP A 608 2.58 -0.49 -19.68
N LEU A 609 2.61 0.24 -18.55
CA LEU A 609 1.81 -0.04 -17.35
C LEU A 609 0.32 0.13 -17.66
N CYS A 610 -0.50 -0.89 -17.36
CA CYS A 610 -1.95 -0.81 -17.49
C CYS A 610 -2.53 0.35 -16.66
N TYR A 611 -2.01 0.59 -15.46
CA TYR A 611 -2.44 1.68 -14.59
C TYR A 611 -2.33 3.05 -15.22
N LEU A 612 -1.35 3.29 -16.09
CA LEU A 612 -1.14 4.61 -16.72
C LEU A 612 -1.81 4.74 -18.10
N LYS A 613 -2.48 3.69 -18.59
CA LYS A 613 -3.15 3.70 -19.89
C LYS A 613 -4.52 4.35 -19.79
N GLY A 614 -4.79 5.29 -20.70
CA GLY A 614 -6.11 5.91 -20.84
C GLY A 614 -6.50 6.80 -19.66
N ASP A 615 -7.77 6.71 -19.26
CA ASP A 615 -8.37 7.44 -18.16
C ASP A 615 -8.06 6.80 -16.79
N TYR A 616 -8.60 7.38 -15.71
CA TYR A 616 -8.41 6.85 -14.37
C TYR A 616 -9.09 5.47 -14.25
N PRO A 617 -8.39 4.42 -13.78
CA PRO A 617 -8.91 3.06 -13.80
C PRO A 617 -9.87 2.70 -12.64
N GLY A 618 -10.00 3.57 -11.63
CA GLY A 618 -10.91 3.38 -10.49
C GLY A 618 -12.17 4.21 -10.59
N TYR A 619 -13.02 4.12 -9.55
CA TYR A 619 -14.21 4.95 -9.40
C TYR A 619 -13.93 6.21 -8.57
N ASP A 620 -14.66 7.29 -8.84
CA ASP A 620 -14.52 8.56 -8.10
C ASP A 620 -15.33 8.56 -6.80
N TRP A 621 -14.80 7.85 -5.80
CA TRP A 621 -15.41 7.72 -4.47
C TRP A 621 -15.63 9.05 -3.76
N LEU A 622 -14.72 10.03 -3.95
CA LEU A 622 -14.86 11.34 -3.29
C LEU A 622 -16.05 12.11 -3.86
N SER A 623 -16.16 12.20 -5.19
CA SER A 623 -17.27 12.92 -5.83
C SER A 623 -18.62 12.32 -5.42
N SER A 624 -18.73 11.00 -5.35
CA SER A 624 -19.93 10.30 -4.88
C SER A 624 -20.22 10.52 -3.39
N THR A 625 -19.18 10.57 -2.55
CA THR A 625 -19.33 10.89 -1.13
C THR A 625 -19.85 12.31 -0.93
N ILE A 626 -19.29 13.28 -1.65
CA ILE A 626 -19.73 14.68 -1.58
C ILE A 626 -21.15 14.82 -2.14
N PHE A 627 -21.50 14.10 -3.22
CA PHE A 627 -22.85 14.10 -3.77
C PHE A 627 -23.90 13.64 -2.75
N LEU A 628 -23.66 12.52 -2.06
CA LEU A 628 -24.55 12.04 -1.00
C LEU A 628 -24.60 13.02 0.18
N LEU A 629 -23.47 13.61 0.57
CA LEU A 629 -23.39 14.59 1.65
C LEU A 629 -24.17 15.88 1.32
N MET A 630 -24.12 16.32 0.06
CA MET A 630 -24.86 17.49 -0.45
C MET A 630 -26.33 17.19 -0.75
N GLY A 631 -26.84 16.03 -0.34
CA GLY A 631 -28.23 15.64 -0.50
C GLY A 631 -28.63 15.40 -1.96
N CYS A 632 -27.71 14.86 -2.76
CA CYS A 632 -27.90 14.55 -4.18
C CYS A 632 -28.12 15.77 -5.10
N ASP A 633 -27.55 16.93 -4.74
CA ASP A 633 -27.59 18.14 -5.57
C ASP A 633 -26.34 18.24 -6.46
N VAL A 634 -26.52 18.08 -7.78
CA VAL A 634 -25.44 18.12 -8.77
C VAL A 634 -24.76 19.49 -8.81
N GLY A 635 -25.54 20.58 -8.86
CA GLY A 635 -25.02 21.94 -9.03
C GLY A 635 -24.20 22.39 -7.82
N ARG A 636 -24.69 22.10 -6.62
CA ARG A 636 -23.98 22.37 -5.37
C ARG A 636 -22.70 21.55 -5.26
N THR A 637 -22.78 20.25 -5.57
CA THR A 637 -21.63 19.33 -5.53
C THR A 637 -20.54 19.75 -6.51
N LEU A 638 -20.90 20.01 -7.77
CA LEU A 638 -19.96 20.44 -8.80
C LEU A 638 -19.30 21.76 -8.44
N THR A 639 -20.06 22.74 -7.94
CA THR A 639 -19.51 24.04 -7.52
C THR A 639 -18.49 23.87 -6.39
N LEU A 640 -18.79 23.02 -5.40
CA LEU A 640 -17.87 22.73 -4.31
C LEU A 640 -16.61 22.01 -4.82
N LEU A 641 -16.73 20.99 -5.67
CA LEU A 641 -15.60 20.24 -6.23
C LEU A 641 -14.67 21.15 -7.05
N LEU A 642 -15.24 22.03 -7.89
CA LEU A 642 -14.46 22.99 -8.68
C LEU A 642 -13.69 23.96 -7.79
N ARG A 643 -14.29 24.48 -6.72
CA ARG A 643 -13.58 25.33 -5.73
C ARG A 643 -12.55 24.54 -4.94
N PHE A 644 -12.90 23.32 -4.53
CA PHE A 644 -12.04 22.41 -3.78
C PHE A 644 -10.77 22.07 -4.56
N SER A 645 -10.86 21.95 -5.89
CA SER A 645 -9.73 21.68 -6.78
C SER A 645 -8.58 22.70 -6.68
N ARG A 646 -8.82 23.89 -6.09
CA ARG A 646 -7.79 24.92 -5.86
C ARG A 646 -6.95 24.65 -4.60
N LEU A 647 -7.44 23.81 -3.69
CA LEU A 647 -6.80 23.54 -2.40
C LEU A 647 -5.83 22.37 -2.49
N LEU A 648 -4.75 22.39 -1.71
CA LEU A 648 -3.78 21.29 -1.65
C LEU A 648 -4.43 19.95 -1.25
N THR A 649 -5.39 19.99 -0.32
CA THR A 649 -6.10 18.80 0.16
C THR A 649 -6.77 18.01 -0.96
N SER A 650 -7.17 18.68 -2.06
CA SER A 650 -7.75 18.01 -3.22
C SER A 650 -6.78 17.05 -3.93
N ALA A 651 -5.47 17.25 -3.83
CA ALA A 651 -4.50 16.33 -4.42
C ALA A 651 -4.41 14.97 -3.70
N PHE A 652 -4.90 14.89 -2.46
CA PHE A 652 -4.77 13.70 -1.60
C PHE A 652 -6.12 13.04 -1.28
N LEU A 653 -7.18 13.84 -1.09
CA LEU A 653 -8.55 13.32 -0.91
C LEU A 653 -9.22 12.91 -2.22
N TRP A 654 -8.77 13.43 -3.37
CA TRP A 654 -9.38 13.18 -4.68
C TRP A 654 -8.39 12.44 -5.61
N PRO A 655 -8.17 11.12 -5.44
CA PRO A 655 -7.18 10.38 -6.24
C PRO A 655 -7.31 10.55 -7.77
N PRO A 656 -8.51 10.56 -8.39
CA PRO A 656 -8.68 10.83 -9.81
C PRO A 656 -8.06 12.15 -10.30
N ARG A 657 -7.92 13.15 -9.41
CA ARG A 657 -7.38 14.47 -9.74
C ARG A 657 -5.87 14.46 -9.90
N ILE A 658 -5.16 13.70 -9.06
CA ILE A 658 -3.70 13.64 -9.10
C ILE A 658 -3.18 12.59 -10.09
N TYR A 659 -4.04 11.69 -10.54
CA TYR A 659 -3.75 10.73 -11.59
C TYR A 659 -3.33 11.44 -12.88
N ARG A 660 -2.05 11.25 -13.26
CA ARG A 660 -1.42 11.87 -14.44
C ARG A 660 -1.64 13.39 -14.53
N SER A 661 -1.67 14.06 -13.38
CA SER A 661 -1.94 15.50 -13.34
C SER A 661 -0.77 16.32 -13.87
N MET A 662 -1.06 17.37 -14.64
CA MET A 662 -0.09 18.39 -15.06
C MET A 662 0.53 19.16 -13.88
N HIS A 663 -0.09 19.07 -12.69
CA HIS A 663 0.40 19.71 -11.48
C HIS A 663 1.45 18.89 -10.73
N MET A 664 1.74 17.67 -11.18
CA MET A 664 2.81 16.83 -10.63
C MET A 664 4.10 16.97 -11.43
N PRO A 665 5.28 16.87 -10.80
CA PRO A 665 6.54 16.71 -11.53
C PRO A 665 6.46 15.51 -12.47
N GLU A 666 7.00 15.66 -13.68
CA GLU A 666 6.91 14.65 -14.75
C GLU A 666 7.43 13.29 -14.30
N GLU A 667 8.58 13.26 -13.63
CA GLU A 667 9.18 12.03 -13.09
C GLU A 667 8.26 11.30 -12.10
N MET A 668 7.50 12.03 -11.28
CA MET A 668 6.55 11.42 -10.35
C MET A 668 5.31 10.91 -11.08
N ALA A 669 4.80 11.66 -12.06
CA ALA A 669 3.65 11.24 -12.85
C ALA A 669 3.96 9.99 -13.70
N GLN A 670 5.17 9.89 -14.24
CA GLN A 670 5.65 8.74 -15.02
C GLN A 670 5.99 7.53 -14.15
N SER A 671 6.30 7.71 -12.87
CA SER A 671 6.68 6.62 -11.97
C SER A 671 5.58 5.57 -11.78
N GLY A 672 4.30 5.93 -11.97
CA GLY A 672 3.17 5.04 -11.66
C GLY A 672 2.97 4.80 -10.15
N VAL A 673 3.64 5.56 -9.28
CA VAL A 673 3.48 5.50 -7.82
C VAL A 673 2.70 6.73 -7.35
N PRO A 674 1.47 6.57 -6.81
CA PRO A 674 0.63 7.71 -6.45
C PRO A 674 1.19 8.50 -5.25
N PRO A 675 0.97 9.83 -5.18
CA PRO A 675 1.37 10.65 -4.05
C PRO A 675 0.75 10.21 -2.72
N LEU A 676 -0.47 9.69 -2.74
CA LEU A 676 -1.13 9.13 -1.57
C LEU A 676 -0.30 8.00 -0.94
N TYR A 677 0.33 7.16 -1.77
CA TYR A 677 1.25 6.13 -1.30
C TYR A 677 2.61 6.71 -0.90
N SER A 678 3.28 7.44 -1.80
CA SER A 678 4.65 7.89 -1.56
C SER A 678 4.79 8.97 -0.47
N CYS A 679 3.71 9.72 -0.17
CA CYS A 679 3.70 10.76 0.86
C CYS A 679 2.86 10.35 2.07
N THR A 680 1.55 10.15 1.93
CA THR A 680 0.66 9.91 3.08
C THR A 680 1.02 8.60 3.77
N ALA A 681 1.16 7.50 3.03
CA ALA A 681 1.52 6.20 3.62
C ALA A 681 2.93 6.22 4.25
N HIS A 682 3.87 6.97 3.67
CA HIS A 682 5.21 7.19 4.26
C HIS A 682 5.13 7.86 5.64
N TYR A 683 4.31 8.92 5.77
CA TYR A 683 4.12 9.58 7.06
C TYR A 683 3.31 8.75 8.05
N VAL A 684 2.38 7.91 7.58
CA VAL A 684 1.68 6.95 8.44
C VAL A 684 2.67 5.96 9.03
N GLU A 685 3.54 5.33 8.22
CA GLU A 685 4.53 4.39 8.76
C GLU A 685 5.52 5.06 9.71
N MET A 686 5.91 6.30 9.41
CA MET A 686 6.77 7.11 10.27
C MET A 686 6.14 7.34 11.65
N LEU A 687 4.92 7.90 11.69
CA LEU A 687 4.24 8.20 12.95
C LEU A 687 3.75 6.95 13.68
N LEU A 688 3.39 5.89 12.98
CA LEU A 688 2.96 4.64 13.61
C LEU A 688 4.11 4.01 14.41
N LYS A 689 5.34 4.09 13.89
CA LYS A 689 6.53 3.61 14.59
C LYS A 689 6.76 4.36 15.90
N SER A 690 6.55 5.68 15.93
CA SER A 690 6.76 6.51 17.12
C SER A 690 5.61 6.43 18.12
N GLU A 691 4.36 6.50 17.66
CA GLU A 691 3.17 6.62 18.52
C GLU A 691 2.62 5.27 18.99
N VAL A 692 2.70 4.23 18.14
CA VAL A 692 2.13 2.90 18.41
C VAL A 692 3.10 1.77 17.99
N PRO A 693 4.30 1.70 18.58
CA PRO A 693 5.38 0.80 18.14
C PRO A 693 5.04 -0.69 18.16
N LEU A 694 4.14 -1.11 19.07
CA LEU A 694 3.65 -2.49 19.14
C LEU A 694 2.85 -2.87 17.90
N VAL A 695 1.99 -1.98 17.42
CA VAL A 695 1.23 -2.18 16.17
C VAL A 695 2.18 -2.19 14.99
N PHE A 696 3.14 -1.26 14.93
CA PHE A 696 4.16 -1.27 13.87
C PHE A 696 4.92 -2.61 13.80
N SER A 697 5.29 -3.16 14.95
CA SER A 697 5.97 -4.46 15.04
C SER A 697 5.06 -5.62 14.65
N ALA A 698 3.78 -5.59 15.02
CA ALA A 698 2.78 -6.57 14.62
C ALA A 698 2.69 -6.70 13.09
N PHE A 699 2.57 -5.60 12.35
CA PHE A 699 2.58 -5.61 10.88
C PHE A 699 3.87 -6.24 10.31
N ARG A 700 5.04 -5.86 10.83
CA ARG A 700 6.33 -6.42 10.39
C ARG A 700 6.42 -7.93 10.64
N MET A 701 5.93 -8.41 11.79
CA MET A 701 5.91 -9.84 12.13
C MET A 701 4.93 -10.62 11.25
N SER A 702 3.79 -10.02 10.90
CA SER A 702 2.81 -10.59 9.98
C SER A 702 3.23 -10.50 8.51
N GLY A 703 4.33 -9.81 8.19
CA GLY A 703 4.93 -9.81 6.85
C GLY A 703 4.22 -8.92 5.81
N PHE A 704 3.48 -7.90 6.23
CA PHE A 704 2.83 -6.93 5.35
C PHE A 704 2.90 -5.51 5.92
N THR A 705 2.53 -4.49 5.14
CA THR A 705 2.79 -3.09 5.53
C THR A 705 1.52 -2.37 5.97
N PRO A 706 1.60 -1.48 7.00
CA PRO A 706 0.48 -0.61 7.36
C PRO A 706 0.03 0.26 6.18
N SER A 707 0.97 0.63 5.30
CA SER A 707 0.69 1.39 4.09
C SER A 707 -0.34 0.72 3.20
N GLN A 708 -0.23 -0.59 2.96
CA GLN A 708 -1.21 -1.30 2.11
C GLN A 708 -2.63 -1.17 2.66
N MET A 709 -2.82 -1.31 3.98
CA MET A 709 -4.13 -1.20 4.61
C MET A 709 -4.66 0.24 4.58
N CYS A 710 -3.81 1.20 4.96
CA CYS A 710 -4.20 2.61 4.94
C CYS A 710 -4.56 3.06 3.53
N MET A 711 -3.86 2.59 2.50
CA MET A 711 -4.24 2.89 1.12
C MET A 711 -5.65 2.42 0.76
N HIS A 712 -6.09 1.25 1.24
CA HIS A 712 -7.47 0.80 1.02
C HIS A 712 -8.46 1.79 1.62
N TRP A 713 -8.24 2.18 2.87
CA TRP A 713 -9.12 3.12 3.55
C TRP A 713 -9.16 4.47 2.83
N LEU A 714 -8.00 4.99 2.43
CA LEU A 714 -7.89 6.33 1.88
C LEU A 714 -8.43 6.44 0.44
N THR A 715 -8.22 5.44 -0.43
CA THR A 715 -8.66 5.52 -1.84
C THR A 715 -10.17 5.46 -1.99
N GLN A 716 -10.87 4.79 -1.07
CA GLN A 716 -12.33 4.66 -1.08
C GLN A 716 -13.02 5.48 0.03
N CYS A 717 -12.37 6.53 0.55
CA CYS A 717 -12.95 7.43 1.57
C CYS A 717 -13.49 6.70 2.83
N PHE A 718 -12.85 5.61 3.25
CA PHE A 718 -13.26 4.72 4.35
C PHE A 718 -14.60 4.02 4.18
N TRP A 719 -15.17 4.05 2.97
CA TRP A 719 -16.34 3.21 2.64
C TRP A 719 -16.02 1.76 2.99
N ASN A 720 -17.01 1.03 3.52
CA ASN A 720 -16.87 -0.37 3.97
C ASN A 720 -16.16 -0.58 5.32
N TYR A 721 -15.60 0.47 5.93
CA TYR A 721 -14.85 0.38 7.20
C TYR A 721 -15.42 1.26 8.31
N LEU A 722 -15.91 2.46 7.96
CA LEU A 722 -16.53 3.39 8.90
C LEU A 722 -18.02 3.56 8.59
N ASP A 723 -18.80 3.92 9.61
CA ASP A 723 -20.21 4.28 9.40
C ASP A 723 -20.29 5.64 8.67
N TRP A 724 -21.39 5.90 7.97
CA TRP A 724 -21.61 7.10 7.17
C TRP A 724 -21.31 8.42 7.91
N PRO A 725 -21.76 8.63 9.17
CA PRO A 725 -21.43 9.86 9.89
C PRO A 725 -19.91 10.04 10.08
N GLU A 726 -19.17 8.96 10.30
CA GLU A 726 -17.72 8.98 10.48
C GLU A 726 -16.99 9.26 9.17
N ILE A 727 -17.49 8.73 8.04
CA ILE A 727 -17.01 9.11 6.69
C ILE A 727 -17.18 10.61 6.47
N CYS A 728 -18.35 11.17 6.83
CA CYS A 728 -18.62 12.60 6.73
C CYS A 728 -17.68 13.42 7.61
N HIS A 729 -17.41 12.97 8.84
CA HIS A 729 -16.45 13.59 9.74
C HIS A 729 -15.02 13.54 9.19
N TYR A 730 -14.61 12.42 8.60
CA TYR A 730 -13.29 12.27 7.98
C TYR A 730 -13.09 13.30 6.86
N VAL A 731 -13.99 13.34 5.88
CA VAL A 731 -13.90 14.30 4.76
C VAL A 731 -13.89 15.74 5.27
N THR A 732 -14.79 16.06 6.21
CA THR A 732 -14.90 17.40 6.79
C THR A 732 -13.64 17.82 7.55
N THR A 733 -13.08 16.92 8.36
CA THR A 733 -11.88 17.17 9.16
C THR A 733 -10.67 17.42 8.27
N CYS A 734 -10.45 16.58 7.25
CA CYS A 734 -9.32 16.73 6.34
C CYS A 734 -9.41 18.02 5.51
N ILE A 735 -10.61 18.46 5.11
CA ILE A 735 -10.79 19.71 4.36
C ILE A 735 -10.57 20.93 5.28
N ILE A 736 -11.14 20.93 6.48
CA ILE A 736 -11.14 22.10 7.36
C ILE A 736 -9.81 22.26 8.12
N MET A 737 -9.25 21.17 8.62
CA MET A 737 -8.04 21.19 9.47
C MET A 737 -6.76 21.16 8.64
N GLY A 738 -6.74 20.39 7.55
CA GLY A 738 -5.58 20.21 6.70
C GLY A 738 -5.39 18.76 6.24
N VAL A 739 -4.58 18.57 5.21
CA VAL A 739 -4.34 17.25 4.60
C VAL A 739 -3.55 16.29 5.49
N ASP A 740 -2.74 16.84 6.41
CA ASP A 740 -2.00 16.10 7.42
C ASP A 740 -2.92 15.32 8.38
N TYR A 741 -4.16 15.78 8.59
CA TYR A 741 -5.16 15.04 9.36
C TYR A 741 -5.52 13.69 8.76
N GLN A 742 -5.30 13.48 7.47
CA GLN A 742 -5.45 12.17 6.85
C GLN A 742 -4.49 11.15 7.47
N VAL A 743 -3.25 11.56 7.81
CA VAL A 743 -2.27 10.70 8.51
C VAL A 743 -2.73 10.45 9.94
N TYR A 744 -3.12 11.50 10.68
CA TYR A 744 -3.57 11.35 12.07
C TYR A 744 -4.81 10.46 12.20
N MET A 745 -5.73 10.50 11.24
CA MET A 745 -6.89 9.62 11.21
C MET A 745 -6.50 8.14 11.06
N CYS A 746 -5.57 7.82 10.16
CA CYS A 746 -5.04 6.45 10.05
C CYS A 746 -4.38 5.98 11.36
N ILE A 747 -3.59 6.83 12.00
CA ILE A 747 -2.95 6.52 13.30
C ILE A 747 -4.01 6.33 14.39
N ALA A 748 -5.04 7.16 14.43
CA ALA A 748 -6.13 7.05 15.41
C ALA A 748 -6.89 5.73 15.27
N VAL A 749 -7.21 5.31 14.03
CA VAL A 749 -7.83 4.00 13.76
C VAL A 749 -6.92 2.86 14.19
N LEU A 750 -5.64 2.88 13.82
CA LEU A 750 -4.68 1.83 14.20
C LEU A 750 -4.45 1.75 15.71
N LYS A 751 -4.48 2.90 16.40
CA LYS A 751 -4.39 2.98 17.86
C LYS A 751 -5.66 2.43 18.53
N HIS A 752 -6.83 2.73 17.97
CA HIS A 752 -8.10 2.18 18.45
C HIS A 752 -8.12 0.65 18.36
N LEU A 753 -7.66 0.10 17.23
CA LEU A 753 -7.60 -1.34 16.96
C LEU A 753 -6.40 -2.05 17.60
N GLN A 754 -5.61 -1.38 18.46
CA GLN A 754 -4.35 -1.93 18.95
C GLN A 754 -4.50 -3.30 19.63
N GLN A 755 -5.54 -3.48 20.46
CA GLN A 755 -5.75 -4.75 21.17
C GLN A 755 -6.09 -5.88 20.19
N ASP A 756 -7.01 -5.64 19.27
CA ASP A 756 -7.42 -6.61 18.26
C ASP A 756 -6.27 -6.96 17.31
N ILE A 757 -5.49 -5.96 16.88
CA ILE A 757 -4.31 -6.18 16.03
C ILE A 757 -3.32 -7.13 16.72
N LEU A 758 -3.04 -6.92 18.01
CA LEU A 758 -2.10 -7.77 18.75
C LEU A 758 -2.65 -9.19 18.93
N GLN A 759 -3.96 -9.35 19.15
CA GLN A 759 -4.61 -10.64 19.23
C GLN A 759 -4.54 -11.37 17.88
N HIS A 760 -4.94 -10.72 16.79
CA HIS A 760 -4.96 -11.31 15.45
C HIS A 760 -3.54 -11.57 14.87
N THR A 761 -2.53 -10.90 15.42
CA THR A 761 -1.12 -11.23 15.13
C THR A 761 -0.74 -12.59 15.72
N GLN A 762 -1.23 -12.92 16.91
CA GLN A 762 -0.94 -14.20 17.57
C GLN A 762 -1.62 -15.37 16.86
N THR A 763 -2.83 -15.16 16.34
CA THR A 763 -3.60 -16.16 15.58
C THR A 763 -3.22 -16.23 14.10
N GLN A 764 -2.25 -15.42 13.64
CA GLN A 764 -1.72 -15.42 12.27
C GLN A 764 -2.77 -15.07 11.18
N ASP A 765 -3.79 -14.30 11.54
CA ASP A 765 -4.90 -13.91 10.65
C ASP A 765 -5.10 -12.38 10.56
N LEU A 766 -4.17 -11.57 11.10
CA LEU A 766 -4.24 -10.11 11.10
C LEU A 766 -4.63 -9.48 9.76
N GLN A 767 -4.06 -9.97 8.66
CA GLN A 767 -4.34 -9.46 7.31
C GLN A 767 -5.80 -9.66 6.89
N LEU A 768 -6.43 -10.76 7.33
CA LEU A 768 -7.81 -11.09 7.02
C LEU A 768 -8.78 -10.37 7.94
N TYR A 769 -8.41 -10.15 9.20
CA TYR A 769 -9.22 -9.37 10.15
C TYR A 769 -9.37 -7.91 9.71
N LEU A 770 -8.26 -7.29 9.28
CA LEU A 770 -8.28 -5.88 8.86
C LEU A 770 -8.96 -5.65 7.49
N LYS A 771 -9.12 -6.71 6.70
CA LYS A 771 -9.72 -6.68 5.36
C LYS A 771 -11.21 -6.97 5.42
#